data_AF-A0A2E8B2Z6-F1
#
_entry.id   AF-A0A2E8B2Z6-F1
#
_cell.length_a   1.000
_cell.length_b   1.000
_cell.length_c   1.000
_cell.angle_alpha   90.00
_cell.angle_beta   90.00
_cell.angle_gamma   90.00
#
_symmetry.space_group_name_H-M   'P 1'
#
loop_
_entity.id
_entity.type
_entity.pdbx_description
1 polymer ?
#
loop_
_entity_poly.entity_id
_entity_poly.type
_entity_poly.pdbx_seq_one_letter_code
_entity_poly.pdbx_strand_id
1 'polypeptide(L)'
;MNWRRALIVVLFVIVAASAVWIWNWQRPDPQRVPIRNVVLISIDTCRADHLGCYNQDRQTSPHIDRIAQDGVMFVDAHSTNPVTLPAHCSLLTGTTPPFHRVRDNINYRLGDSNDTLAEILREDDFQTAAFVGAFMLDSNFGLDQGFDTYNDDMHGNNGATSFSQANQRTAGQVNRAATEWLESHHGQPFFLFLHYYDPHAFYGPPEPFASQYAKDPYAGEIAYTDHCIGQLISTLKSMGVYDSTLIVITSDHGESLGEHGEKTHSYFIYQSTIQIPLIIKVPGGGQGKKIHSPVSITDVLPTVLGLLGRKAPRQVQGVDLSADLIADVVPDRERFIYMESLYPTKYECSPLFGLVSGRWKYIWTTNPELYDVRSDSMEKVNVVKDHVQVARQLQDRLKVMLAEQSRTDVGDQIQPTDTETMQRLRSLGYIGGGRLNEVDQIDPNAEDPKEFVQVNERLMSAWGNFNQNRFAMAQAKCLEIISERPKVLAPYVILGRVARKQGRHADAVSHFSEYLAIAASKKGLTDQGKVVRFDNSMADVHVELAGALLSVGRVEEAIGHLQLALDTEIAPTDDPLNFKATDQKNSRRPLANKDPFQENKTVDSKSHFVRGLALLNQGHTESARENLTKSAQYNQKVMVFMNNLAWTLATHHDVKIRKPDQAILLAEIVASLTQRRNTMFLDTLAAAYAAAGRFDEAVNVMQHVIDQASADGGVAAANLFRQRLESYQQSRPFQERTGTPPPD
;
A
#
# COMPACT_ATOMS: atom_id res chain seq x y z
N MET A 1 7.69 -72.32 -35.57
CA MET A 1 8.28 -71.99 -34.26
C MET A 1 9.04 -70.65 -34.22
N ASN A 2 8.89 -69.74 -35.21
CA ASN A 2 9.76 -68.55 -35.37
C ASN A 2 9.11 -67.20 -35.03
N TRP A 3 7.79 -67.04 -35.10
CA TRP A 3 7.15 -65.74 -34.86
C TRP A 3 7.16 -65.33 -33.38
N ARG A 4 7.03 -66.29 -32.46
CA ARG A 4 7.10 -66.02 -31.00
C ARG A 4 8.49 -65.53 -30.56
N ARG A 5 9.56 -66.06 -31.17
CA ARG A 5 10.94 -65.60 -30.90
C ARG A 5 11.16 -64.19 -31.45
N ALA A 6 10.68 -63.91 -32.67
CA ALA A 6 10.75 -62.56 -33.24
C ALA A 6 9.97 -61.53 -32.41
N LEU A 7 8.78 -61.90 -31.91
CA LEU A 7 7.97 -61.03 -31.06
C LEU A 7 8.67 -60.72 -29.73
N ILE A 8 9.32 -61.72 -29.12
CA ILE A 8 10.09 -61.53 -27.89
C ILE A 8 11.28 -60.60 -28.12
N VAL A 9 12.01 -60.74 -29.23
CA VAL A 9 13.14 -59.83 -29.55
C VAL A 9 12.65 -58.41 -29.76
N VAL A 10 11.54 -58.19 -30.48
CA VAL A 10 10.98 -56.85 -30.72
C VAL A 10 10.51 -56.21 -29.41
N LEU A 11 9.81 -56.95 -28.54
CA LEU A 11 9.42 -56.47 -27.22
C LEU A 11 10.63 -56.13 -26.36
N PHE A 12 11.70 -56.94 -26.42
CA PHE A 12 12.92 -56.68 -25.67
C PHE A 12 13.64 -55.42 -26.16
N VAL A 13 13.68 -55.20 -27.48
CA VAL A 13 14.26 -53.97 -28.08
C VAL A 13 13.42 -52.75 -27.72
N ILE A 14 12.08 -52.83 -27.74
CA ILE A 14 11.21 -51.73 -27.33
C ILE A 14 11.38 -51.43 -25.85
N VAL A 15 11.40 -52.44 -24.98
CA VAL A 15 11.61 -52.24 -23.53
C VAL A 15 13.00 -51.69 -23.25
N ALA A 16 14.04 -52.18 -23.92
CA ALA A 16 15.41 -51.66 -23.79
C ALA A 16 15.53 -50.23 -24.32
N ALA A 17 14.92 -49.90 -25.45
CA ALA A 17 14.89 -48.55 -26.01
C ALA A 17 14.11 -47.59 -25.10
N SER A 18 12.96 -48.01 -24.57
CA SER A 18 12.19 -47.25 -23.59
C SER A 18 12.95 -47.08 -22.28
N ALA A 19 13.67 -48.11 -21.81
CA ALA A 19 14.51 -48.02 -20.61
C ALA A 19 15.71 -47.09 -20.81
N VAL A 20 16.37 -47.12 -21.96
CA VAL A 20 17.46 -46.20 -22.32
C VAL A 20 16.94 -44.77 -22.49
N TRP A 21 15.75 -44.59 -23.06
CA TRP A 21 15.11 -43.30 -23.22
C TRP A 21 14.67 -42.71 -21.88
N ILE A 22 14.04 -43.51 -21.00
CA ILE A 22 13.71 -43.13 -19.62
C ILE A 22 14.99 -42.82 -18.83
N TRP A 23 16.03 -43.64 -18.98
CA TRP A 23 17.34 -43.45 -18.32
C TRP A 23 18.05 -42.17 -18.79
N ASN A 24 17.97 -41.84 -20.08
CA ASN A 24 18.57 -40.62 -20.62
C ASN A 24 17.73 -39.36 -20.33
N TRP A 25 16.40 -39.48 -20.25
CA TRP A 25 15.51 -38.38 -19.84
C TRP A 25 15.67 -38.04 -18.36
N GLN A 26 15.94 -39.04 -17.51
CA GLN A 26 16.09 -38.86 -16.06
C GLN A 26 17.52 -38.47 -15.63
N ARG A 27 18.50 -38.42 -16.53
CA ARG A 27 19.84 -37.91 -16.19
C ARG A 27 19.79 -36.39 -16.10
N PRO A 28 20.12 -35.79 -14.93
CA PRO A 28 20.49 -34.39 -14.90
C PRO A 28 21.62 -34.18 -15.89
N ASP A 29 21.55 -33.12 -16.69
CA ASP A 29 22.66 -32.70 -17.53
C ASP A 29 23.93 -32.61 -16.66
N PRO A 30 24.95 -33.45 -16.89
CA PRO A 30 26.16 -33.48 -16.06
C PRO A 30 26.92 -32.15 -16.01
N GLN A 31 26.56 -31.20 -16.89
CA GLN A 31 27.16 -29.87 -16.98
C GLN A 31 26.40 -28.78 -16.19
N ARG A 32 25.21 -29.04 -15.64
CA ARG A 32 24.48 -28.01 -14.88
C ARG A 32 24.82 -28.02 -13.41
N VAL A 33 25.35 -26.89 -12.93
CA VAL A 33 25.52 -26.64 -11.50
C VAL A 33 24.12 -26.57 -10.88
N PRO A 34 23.79 -27.41 -9.87
CA PRO A 34 22.47 -27.39 -9.26
C PRO A 34 22.25 -26.05 -8.54
N ILE A 35 21.06 -25.48 -8.72
CA ILE A 35 20.62 -24.30 -7.98
C ILE A 35 20.34 -24.74 -6.54
N ARG A 36 21.11 -24.19 -5.59
CA ARG A 36 20.93 -24.45 -4.16
C ARG A 36 20.13 -23.37 -3.46
N ASN A 37 20.24 -22.12 -3.92
CA ASN A 37 19.57 -20.99 -3.30
C ASN A 37 18.99 -20.06 -4.37
N VAL A 38 17.98 -19.29 -3.99
CA VAL A 38 17.35 -18.27 -4.83
C VAL A 38 17.42 -16.93 -4.10
N VAL A 39 17.95 -15.91 -4.76
CA VAL A 39 17.95 -14.53 -4.28
C VAL A 39 17.18 -13.69 -5.30
N LEU A 40 16.08 -13.07 -4.87
CA LEU A 40 15.29 -12.15 -5.67
C LEU A 40 15.45 -10.74 -5.10
N ILE A 41 16.02 -9.85 -5.91
CA ILE A 41 16.26 -8.45 -5.56
C ILE A 41 15.31 -7.58 -6.39
N SER A 42 14.45 -6.83 -5.70
CA SER A 42 13.61 -5.79 -6.28
C SER A 42 14.16 -4.42 -5.85
N ILE A 43 14.33 -3.52 -6.82
CA ILE A 43 14.80 -2.14 -6.59
C ILE A 43 13.66 -1.19 -6.96
N ASP A 44 13.11 -0.47 -5.98
CA ASP A 44 11.92 0.36 -6.14
C ASP A 44 12.17 1.53 -7.11
N THR A 45 11.28 1.73 -8.10
CA THR A 45 11.34 2.82 -9.10
C THR A 45 12.58 2.83 -10.03
N CYS A 46 13.36 1.75 -10.10
CA CYS A 46 14.63 1.72 -10.83
C CYS A 46 14.43 1.54 -12.34
N ARG A 47 14.81 2.55 -13.12
CA ARG A 47 14.76 2.48 -14.59
C ARG A 47 15.92 1.68 -15.16
N ALA A 48 15.63 0.87 -16.19
CA ALA A 48 16.65 0.08 -16.88
C ALA A 48 17.74 0.97 -17.48
N ASP A 49 17.36 2.05 -18.19
CA ASP A 49 18.24 2.99 -18.89
C ASP A 49 19.17 3.84 -17.99
N HIS A 50 19.06 3.67 -16.67
CA HIS A 50 19.91 4.28 -15.66
C HIS A 50 20.95 3.33 -15.06
N LEU A 51 21.00 2.07 -15.52
CA LEU A 51 22.05 1.12 -15.19
C LEU A 51 23.08 1.03 -16.34
N GLY A 52 24.36 0.91 -16.00
CA GLY A 52 25.48 0.87 -16.96
C GLY A 52 25.39 -0.27 -17.97
N CYS A 53 24.84 -1.42 -17.57
CA CYS A 53 24.65 -2.58 -18.45
C CYS A 53 23.58 -2.39 -19.54
N TYR A 54 22.62 -1.49 -19.32
CA TYR A 54 21.62 -1.07 -20.31
C TYR A 54 22.04 0.20 -21.05
N ASN A 55 22.77 1.11 -20.39
CA ASN A 55 23.24 2.37 -20.94
C ASN A 55 24.70 2.62 -20.56
N GLN A 56 25.63 2.37 -21.50
CA GLN A 56 27.07 2.44 -21.26
C GLN A 56 27.60 3.85 -20.91
N ASP A 57 26.81 4.89 -21.18
CA ASP A 57 27.16 6.26 -20.82
C ASP A 57 26.93 6.57 -19.32
N ARG A 58 26.23 5.68 -18.60
CA ARG A 58 25.97 5.77 -17.16
C ARG A 58 27.02 4.95 -16.38
N GLN A 59 27.65 5.57 -15.39
CA GLN A 59 28.61 4.92 -14.48
C GLN A 59 28.03 4.75 -13.06
N THR A 60 26.76 4.35 -12.98
CA THR A 60 25.97 4.31 -11.76
C THR A 60 25.96 2.93 -11.09
N SER A 61 26.18 1.84 -11.83
CA SER A 61 25.88 0.48 -11.35
C SER A 61 26.97 -0.59 -11.60
N PRO A 62 28.24 -0.35 -11.29
CA PRO A 62 29.34 -1.28 -11.61
C PRO A 62 29.18 -2.70 -11.00
N HIS A 63 28.46 -2.87 -9.89
CA HIS A 63 28.24 -4.19 -9.29
C HIS A 63 27.15 -4.97 -10.03
N ILE A 64 26.01 -4.35 -10.31
CA ILE A 64 24.94 -4.94 -11.13
C ILE A 64 25.45 -5.24 -12.54
N ASP A 65 26.27 -4.36 -13.13
CA ASP A 65 26.85 -4.56 -14.46
C ASP A 65 27.66 -5.85 -14.52
N ARG A 66 28.41 -6.16 -13.46
CA ARG A 66 29.17 -7.40 -13.37
C ARG A 66 28.29 -8.62 -13.19
N ILE A 67 27.19 -8.51 -12.44
CA ILE A 67 26.20 -9.60 -12.33
C ILE A 67 25.54 -9.87 -13.69
N ALA A 68 25.27 -8.82 -14.47
CA ALA A 68 24.76 -8.96 -15.84
C ALA A 68 25.78 -9.65 -16.76
N GLN A 69 27.07 -9.36 -16.63
CA GLN A 69 28.15 -10.07 -17.35
C GLN A 69 28.25 -11.55 -16.95
N ASP A 70 27.97 -11.87 -15.69
CA ASP A 70 27.93 -13.26 -15.21
C ASP A 70 26.60 -13.96 -15.54
N GLY A 71 25.59 -13.23 -16.00
CA GLY A 71 24.20 -13.70 -16.16
C GLY A 71 23.61 -13.48 -17.55
N VAL A 72 22.28 -13.44 -17.59
CA VAL A 72 21.47 -13.08 -18.77
C VAL A 72 20.74 -11.78 -18.48
N MET A 73 20.77 -10.84 -19.42
CA MET A 73 20.07 -9.56 -19.33
C MET A 73 18.92 -9.52 -20.36
N PHE A 74 17.72 -9.17 -19.91
CA PHE A 74 16.58 -8.94 -20.80
C PHE A 74 16.50 -7.45 -21.14
N VAL A 75 16.62 -7.13 -22.42
CA VAL A 75 16.69 -5.74 -22.90
C VAL A 75 15.32 -5.05 -22.88
N ASP A 76 14.25 -5.83 -23.00
CA ASP A 76 12.88 -5.34 -23.14
C ASP A 76 11.97 -6.00 -22.09
N ALA A 77 12.19 -5.67 -20.82
CA ALA A 77 11.41 -6.17 -19.69
C ALA A 77 10.44 -5.09 -19.20
N HIS A 78 9.19 -5.49 -18.93
CA HIS A 78 8.12 -4.58 -18.55
C HIS A 78 7.40 -4.97 -17.26
N SER A 79 7.10 -3.98 -16.44
CA SER A 79 6.15 -4.09 -15.33
C SER A 79 4.71 -4.11 -15.82
N THR A 80 3.81 -4.61 -14.96
CA THR A 80 2.36 -4.57 -15.16
C THR A 80 1.71 -3.30 -14.61
N ASN A 81 2.38 -2.57 -13.71
CA ASN A 81 1.76 -1.42 -13.04
C ASN A 81 2.86 -0.44 -12.55
N PRO A 82 2.72 0.88 -12.72
CA PRO A 82 3.69 1.88 -12.26
C PRO A 82 3.52 2.22 -10.76
N VAL A 83 3.00 1.28 -9.97
CA VAL A 83 2.71 1.43 -8.54
C VAL A 83 3.24 0.21 -7.78
N THR A 84 3.89 0.45 -6.64
CA THR A 84 4.70 -0.52 -5.90
C THR A 84 3.98 -1.81 -5.50
N LEU A 85 2.88 -1.73 -4.75
CA LEU A 85 2.16 -2.91 -4.24
C LEU A 85 1.62 -3.81 -5.37
N PRO A 86 0.88 -3.33 -6.38
CA PRO A 86 0.38 -4.19 -7.46
C PRO A 86 1.50 -4.79 -8.31
N ALA A 87 2.59 -4.05 -8.56
CA ALA A 87 3.75 -4.58 -9.28
C ALA A 87 4.44 -5.72 -8.50
N HIS A 88 4.61 -5.57 -7.19
CA HIS A 88 5.15 -6.63 -6.33
C HIS A 88 4.23 -7.84 -6.21
N CYS A 89 2.91 -7.63 -6.18
CA CYS A 89 1.94 -8.72 -6.28
C CYS A 89 2.11 -9.49 -7.58
N SER A 90 2.29 -8.79 -8.71
CA SER A 90 2.55 -9.42 -10.01
C SER A 90 3.87 -10.19 -10.04
N LEU A 91 4.93 -9.64 -9.45
CA LEU A 91 6.24 -10.29 -9.31
C LEU A 91 6.16 -11.60 -8.52
N LEU A 92 5.52 -11.56 -7.34
CA LEU A 92 5.50 -12.69 -6.41
C LEU A 92 4.43 -13.73 -6.72
N THR A 93 3.42 -13.44 -7.54
CA THR A 93 2.36 -14.40 -7.92
C THR A 93 2.45 -14.85 -9.37
N GLY A 94 3.21 -14.13 -10.22
CA GLY A 94 3.25 -14.37 -11.66
C GLY A 94 1.89 -14.12 -12.35
N THR A 95 1.04 -13.29 -11.77
CA THR A 95 -0.30 -12.93 -12.29
C THR A 95 -0.43 -11.43 -12.48
N THR A 96 -1.42 -10.98 -13.26
CA THR A 96 -1.66 -9.56 -13.55
C THR A 96 -2.61 -8.91 -12.55
N PRO A 97 -2.64 -7.56 -12.45
CA PRO A 97 -3.52 -6.84 -11.52
C PRO A 97 -5.01 -7.22 -11.59
N PRO A 98 -5.64 -7.44 -12.76
CA PRO A 98 -7.01 -7.92 -12.83
C PRO A 98 -7.23 -9.31 -12.20
N PHE A 99 -6.19 -10.17 -12.16
CA PHE A 99 -6.27 -11.51 -11.59
C PHE A 99 -6.05 -11.50 -10.07
N HIS A 100 -4.93 -10.92 -9.61
CA HIS A 100 -4.61 -10.86 -8.17
C HIS A 100 -5.42 -9.80 -7.43
N ARG A 101 -6.07 -8.87 -8.17
CA ARG A 101 -7.01 -7.84 -7.70
C ARG A 101 -6.42 -6.75 -6.81
N VAL A 102 -5.10 -6.61 -6.82
CA VAL A 102 -4.43 -5.47 -6.22
C VAL A 102 -4.09 -4.52 -7.36
N ARG A 103 -4.69 -3.32 -7.37
CA ARG A 103 -4.61 -2.38 -8.51
C ARG A 103 -3.99 -1.02 -8.14
N ASP A 104 -3.76 -0.77 -6.84
CA ASP A 104 -3.13 0.44 -6.27
C ASP A 104 -2.57 0.10 -4.87
N ASN A 105 -1.87 1.05 -4.24
CA ASN A 105 -1.34 0.92 -2.87
C ASN A 105 -2.40 1.18 -1.80
N ILE A 106 -3.36 2.07 -2.08
CA ILE A 106 -4.33 2.52 -1.07
C ILE A 106 -5.56 1.60 -1.07
N ASN A 107 -5.91 1.04 0.09
CA ASN A 107 -7.07 0.16 0.32
C ASN A 107 -7.01 -1.23 -0.35
N TYR A 108 -5.82 -1.67 -0.76
CA TYR A 108 -5.62 -3.02 -1.27
C TYR A 108 -4.72 -3.83 -0.35
N ARG A 109 -4.98 -5.13 -0.33
CA ARG A 109 -4.13 -6.16 0.29
C ARG A 109 -4.14 -7.37 -0.64
N LEU A 110 -3.01 -8.06 -0.77
CA LEU A 110 -2.98 -9.35 -1.44
C LEU A 110 -3.76 -10.37 -0.59
N GLY A 111 -4.79 -10.98 -1.17
CA GLY A 111 -5.54 -12.03 -0.46
C GLY A 111 -4.92 -13.41 -0.60
N ASP A 112 -5.04 -14.20 0.46
CA ASP A 112 -4.47 -15.55 0.67
C ASP A 112 -4.87 -16.59 -0.41
N SER A 113 -5.83 -16.26 -1.26
CA SER A 113 -6.21 -17.03 -2.45
C SER A 113 -5.21 -16.97 -3.62
N ASN A 114 -4.12 -16.20 -3.49
CA ASN A 114 -3.10 -16.04 -4.50
C ASN A 114 -1.82 -16.70 -3.99
N ASP A 115 -1.44 -17.83 -4.59
CA ASP A 115 -0.19 -18.50 -4.21
C ASP A 115 1.02 -17.65 -4.62
N THR A 116 1.90 -17.40 -3.66
CA THR A 116 3.15 -16.66 -3.88
C THR A 116 4.33 -17.59 -4.16
N LEU A 117 5.39 -17.05 -4.79
CA LEU A 117 6.66 -17.76 -4.98
C LEU A 117 7.24 -18.25 -3.64
N ALA A 118 7.10 -17.46 -2.57
CA ALA A 118 7.55 -17.85 -1.24
C ALA A 118 6.81 -19.10 -0.73
N GLU A 119 5.48 -19.13 -0.84
CA GLU A 119 4.67 -20.29 -0.44
C GLU A 119 5.09 -21.55 -1.20
N ILE A 120 5.24 -21.43 -2.52
CA ILE A 120 5.63 -22.55 -3.39
C ILE A 120 7.03 -23.06 -3.03
N LEU A 121 8.00 -22.18 -2.80
CA LEU A 121 9.37 -22.58 -2.46
C LEU A 121 9.48 -23.14 -1.04
N ARG A 122 8.67 -22.64 -0.09
CA ARG A 122 8.60 -23.20 1.26
C ARG A 122 8.11 -24.65 1.23
N GLU A 123 7.17 -24.99 0.37
CA GLU A 123 6.72 -26.38 0.16
C GLU A 123 7.81 -27.28 -0.47
N ASP A 124 8.80 -26.68 -1.14
CA ASP A 124 9.98 -27.33 -1.72
C ASP A 124 11.20 -27.36 -0.76
N ASP A 125 10.96 -27.25 0.56
CA ASP A 125 11.96 -27.28 1.63
C ASP A 125 12.99 -26.12 1.60
N PHE A 126 12.68 -25.00 0.94
CA PHE A 126 13.48 -23.78 1.08
C PHE A 126 13.15 -23.07 2.39
N GLN A 127 14.18 -22.59 3.09
CA GLN A 127 14.00 -21.55 4.09
C GLN A 127 13.67 -20.23 3.38
N THR A 128 12.59 -19.58 3.79
CA THR A 128 12.08 -18.39 3.10
C THR A 128 12.24 -17.15 3.96
N ALA A 129 12.91 -16.13 3.44
CA ALA A 129 13.09 -14.86 4.14
C ALA A 129 12.88 -13.66 3.23
N ALA A 130 12.31 -12.59 3.77
CA ALA A 130 12.12 -11.31 3.12
C ALA A 130 12.64 -10.17 4.01
N PHE A 131 13.33 -9.20 3.40
CA PHE A 131 13.72 -7.96 4.05
C PHE A 131 13.28 -6.80 3.18
N VAL A 132 12.35 -5.99 3.69
CA VAL A 132 11.69 -4.95 2.90
C VAL A 132 12.04 -3.54 3.36
N GLY A 133 12.20 -2.66 2.37
CA GLY A 133 12.56 -1.25 2.55
C GLY A 133 11.40 -0.25 2.63
N ALA A 134 10.17 -0.64 2.26
CA ALA A 134 9.03 0.29 2.17
C ALA A 134 7.80 -0.22 2.92
N PHE A 135 7.09 0.68 3.61
CA PHE A 135 5.86 0.35 4.33
C PHE A 135 4.74 -0.19 3.41
N MET A 136 4.75 0.11 2.11
CA MET A 136 3.79 -0.46 1.15
C MET A 136 3.90 -1.98 1.02
N LEU A 137 5.03 -2.54 1.44
CA LEU A 137 5.27 -3.98 1.46
C LEU A 137 5.23 -4.53 2.88
N ASP A 138 4.66 -3.81 3.85
CA ASP A 138 4.46 -4.31 5.20
C ASP A 138 3.52 -5.53 5.20
N SER A 139 3.67 -6.44 6.17
CA SER A 139 2.85 -7.65 6.30
C SER A 139 1.34 -7.37 6.36
N ASN A 140 0.94 -6.16 6.77
CA ASN A 140 -0.47 -5.74 6.70
C ASN A 140 -1.05 -5.76 5.26
N PHE A 141 -0.21 -5.71 4.22
CA PHE A 141 -0.58 -5.76 2.81
C PHE A 141 -0.54 -7.18 2.21
N GLY A 142 -0.24 -8.21 3.01
CA GLY A 142 -0.38 -9.62 2.63
C GLY A 142 0.76 -10.22 1.80
N LEU A 143 1.87 -9.50 1.64
CA LEU A 143 3.05 -10.00 0.93
C LEU A 143 3.97 -10.86 1.82
N ASP A 144 3.64 -11.03 3.10
CA ASP A 144 4.34 -11.90 4.05
C ASP A 144 4.01 -13.38 3.88
N GLN A 145 2.97 -13.69 3.09
CA GLN A 145 2.57 -15.05 2.76
C GLN A 145 3.75 -15.91 2.31
N GLY A 146 3.92 -17.05 2.97
CA GLY A 146 4.94 -18.04 2.62
C GLY A 146 6.33 -17.81 3.17
N PHE A 147 6.63 -16.65 3.77
CA PHE A 147 7.94 -16.38 4.36
C PHE A 147 8.03 -16.90 5.81
N ASP A 148 9.11 -17.60 6.14
CA ASP A 148 9.43 -18.02 7.51
C ASP A 148 9.97 -16.84 8.34
N THR A 149 10.71 -15.93 7.68
CA THR A 149 11.18 -14.67 8.25
C THR A 149 10.72 -13.50 7.38
N TYR A 150 9.90 -12.61 7.93
CA TYR A 150 9.50 -11.37 7.26
C TYR A 150 9.98 -10.18 8.08
N ASN A 151 10.91 -9.40 7.54
CA ASN A 151 11.52 -8.27 8.23
C ASN A 151 11.04 -6.95 7.60
N ASP A 152 9.92 -6.47 8.12
CA ASP A 152 9.23 -5.21 7.79
C ASP A 152 9.28 -4.19 8.93
N ASP A 153 10.21 -4.36 9.88
CA ASP A 153 10.39 -3.46 11.03
C ASP A 153 10.92 -2.09 10.58
N MET A 154 10.00 -1.24 10.12
CA MET A 154 10.22 0.18 9.86
C MET A 154 10.30 0.98 11.18
N HIS A 155 9.81 0.40 12.27
CA HIS A 155 9.75 1.03 13.60
C HIS A 155 11.14 1.21 14.24
N GLY A 156 12.13 0.44 13.79
CA GLY A 156 13.51 0.49 14.26
C GLY A 156 14.37 1.65 13.76
N ASN A 157 13.83 2.62 12.99
CA ASN A 157 14.61 3.78 12.54
C ASN A 157 14.81 4.81 13.66
N ASN A 158 15.59 4.44 14.68
CA ASN A 158 15.92 5.26 15.87
C ASN A 158 16.64 6.60 15.56
N GLY A 159 16.95 6.86 14.28
CA GLY A 159 17.50 8.11 13.76
C GLY A 159 16.58 8.87 12.79
N ALA A 160 15.33 8.44 12.62
CA ALA A 160 14.38 9.11 11.72
C ALA A 160 14.12 10.56 12.19
N THR A 161 14.39 11.51 11.30
CA THR A 161 14.17 12.94 11.56
C THR A 161 12.81 13.42 11.06
N SER A 162 12.05 12.55 10.40
CA SER A 162 10.69 12.82 9.92
C SER A 162 9.81 11.57 9.98
N PHE A 163 8.50 11.78 10.02
CA PHE A 163 7.51 10.71 10.00
C PHE A 163 7.56 9.90 8.69
N SER A 164 7.99 10.49 7.57
CA SER A 164 8.24 9.80 6.30
C SER A 164 9.42 8.83 6.42
N GLN A 165 10.56 9.28 6.98
CA GLN A 165 11.72 8.43 7.23
C GLN A 165 11.46 7.28 8.20
N ALA A 166 10.48 7.43 9.10
CA ALA A 166 10.07 6.36 10.01
C ALA A 166 9.24 5.26 9.33
N ASN A 167 8.84 5.44 8.07
CA ASN A 167 8.04 4.47 7.30
C ASN A 167 8.82 3.86 6.13
N GLN A 168 10.14 3.98 6.12
CA GLN A 168 11.04 3.42 5.11
C GLN A 168 12.39 3.02 5.73
N ARG A 169 13.14 2.17 5.03
CA ARG A 169 14.51 1.77 5.37
C ARG A 169 15.41 1.95 4.15
N THR A 170 16.64 2.39 4.40
CA THR A 170 17.64 2.50 3.33
C THR A 170 18.12 1.12 2.89
N ALA A 171 18.66 1.02 1.67
CA ALA A 171 19.24 -0.20 1.14
C ALA A 171 20.27 -0.81 2.09
N GLY A 172 21.10 0.01 2.74
CA GLY A 172 22.08 -0.47 3.73
C GLY A 172 21.48 -1.05 5.02
N GLN A 173 20.32 -0.54 5.47
CA GLN A 173 19.60 -1.11 6.62
C GLN A 173 18.96 -2.46 6.27
N VAL A 174 18.37 -2.58 5.08
CA VAL A 174 17.85 -3.84 4.55
C VAL A 174 19.00 -4.86 4.39
N ASN A 175 20.11 -4.43 3.79
CA ASN A 175 21.25 -5.30 3.49
C ASN A 175 21.94 -5.85 4.73
N ARG A 176 22.03 -5.04 5.79
CA ARG A 176 22.57 -5.46 7.09
C ARG A 176 21.73 -6.58 7.71
N ALA A 177 20.42 -6.37 7.82
CA ALA A 177 19.52 -7.36 8.38
C ALA A 177 19.53 -8.68 7.58
N ALA A 178 19.56 -8.58 6.25
CA ALA A 178 19.67 -9.74 5.38
C ALA A 178 21.00 -10.50 5.55
N THR A 179 22.12 -9.77 5.70
CA THR A 179 23.45 -10.37 5.93
C THR A 179 23.50 -11.11 7.26
N GLU A 180 22.98 -10.51 8.34
CA GLU A 180 22.90 -11.15 9.66
C GLU A 180 22.06 -12.45 9.62
N TRP A 181 20.98 -12.45 8.83
CA TRP A 181 20.18 -13.64 8.60
C TRP A 181 20.93 -14.71 7.79
N LEU A 182 21.59 -14.33 6.71
CA LEU A 182 22.39 -15.24 5.88
C LEU A 182 23.51 -15.92 6.68
N GLU A 183 24.21 -15.18 7.54
CA GLU A 183 25.27 -15.71 8.39
C GLU A 183 24.75 -16.74 9.41
N SER A 184 23.52 -16.59 9.88
CA SER A 184 22.88 -17.51 10.83
C SER A 184 22.18 -18.71 10.18
N HIS A 185 21.95 -18.68 8.87
CA HIS A 185 21.14 -19.69 8.15
C HIS A 185 21.94 -20.44 7.07
N HIS A 186 23.24 -20.68 7.31
CA HIS A 186 24.11 -21.40 6.38
C HIS A 186 23.94 -22.93 6.50
N GLY A 187 23.38 -23.58 5.48
CA GLY A 187 23.41 -25.05 5.38
C GLY A 187 22.18 -25.70 4.73
N GLN A 188 21.05 -25.00 4.66
CA GLN A 188 19.85 -25.41 3.93
C GLN A 188 19.64 -24.52 2.69
N PRO A 189 18.93 -25.01 1.66
CA PRO A 189 18.44 -24.17 0.57
C PRO A 189 17.63 -22.99 1.11
N PHE A 190 17.86 -21.79 0.57
CA PHE A 190 17.10 -20.61 0.95
C PHE A 190 16.55 -19.82 -0.23
N PHE A 191 15.38 -19.22 -0.03
CA PHE A 191 14.81 -18.18 -0.87
C PHE A 191 14.86 -16.87 -0.09
N LEU A 192 15.64 -15.92 -0.60
CA LEU A 192 15.80 -14.61 0.00
C LEU A 192 15.22 -13.54 -0.95
N PHE A 193 14.17 -12.87 -0.50
CA PHE A 193 13.62 -11.70 -1.15
C PHE A 193 14.16 -10.41 -0.49
N LEU A 194 14.72 -9.52 -1.30
CA LEU A 194 15.24 -8.22 -0.87
C LEU A 194 14.55 -7.13 -1.64
N HIS A 195 13.94 -6.19 -0.92
CA HIS A 195 13.40 -4.98 -1.50
C HIS A 195 14.20 -3.77 -1.03
N TYR A 196 14.87 -3.11 -1.98
CA TYR A 196 15.54 -1.84 -1.75
C TYR A 196 14.63 -0.70 -2.18
N TYR A 197 14.30 0.19 -1.25
CA TYR A 197 13.43 1.33 -1.51
C TYR A 197 14.12 2.44 -2.33
N ASP A 198 15.44 2.58 -2.20
CA ASP A 198 16.20 3.52 -3.01
C ASP A 198 16.34 2.95 -4.45
N PRO A 199 15.99 3.67 -5.53
CA PRO A 199 15.94 5.14 -5.65
C PRO A 199 14.56 5.83 -5.61
N HIS A 200 13.57 5.38 -4.85
CA HIS A 200 12.25 6.03 -4.77
C HIS A 200 12.32 7.49 -4.29
N ALA A 201 11.47 8.36 -4.86
CA ALA A 201 11.38 9.77 -4.47
C ALA A 201 10.90 9.97 -3.01
N PHE A 202 11.36 10.95 -2.25
CA PHE A 202 12.33 12.00 -2.59
C PHE A 202 13.78 11.48 -2.46
N TYR A 203 14.59 11.76 -3.48
CA TYR A 203 15.99 11.31 -3.55
C TYR A 203 16.88 12.06 -2.55
N GLY A 204 17.57 11.31 -1.71
CA GLY A 204 18.50 11.79 -0.69
C GLY A 204 19.54 10.72 -0.33
N PRO A 205 20.41 10.32 -1.29
CA PRO A 205 21.35 9.23 -1.07
C PRO A 205 22.35 9.60 0.03
N PRO A 206 22.90 8.62 0.77
CA PRO A 206 23.89 8.91 1.80
C PRO A 206 25.24 9.30 1.19
N GLU A 207 26.12 9.91 2.00
CA GLU A 207 27.50 10.16 1.59
C GLU A 207 28.28 8.84 1.39
N PRO A 208 29.22 8.77 0.42
CA PRO A 208 29.68 9.85 -0.46
C PRO A 208 28.82 10.09 -1.71
N PHE A 209 27.75 9.31 -1.90
CA PHE A 209 26.92 9.37 -3.13
C PHE A 209 26.17 10.68 -3.25
N ALA A 210 25.72 11.27 -2.13
CA ALA A 210 25.12 12.61 -2.10
C ALA A 210 26.02 13.67 -2.75
N SER A 211 27.28 13.74 -2.32
CA SER A 211 28.23 14.71 -2.86
C SER A 211 28.70 14.36 -4.29
N GLN A 212 28.90 13.09 -4.60
CA GLN A 212 29.33 12.64 -5.94
C GLN A 212 28.27 12.90 -7.02
N TYR A 213 26.99 12.73 -6.67
CA TYR A 213 25.85 12.83 -7.58
C TYR A 213 24.96 14.03 -7.27
N ALA A 214 25.50 15.11 -6.70
CA ALA A 214 24.73 16.28 -6.27
C ALA A 214 23.85 16.95 -7.38
N LYS A 215 24.16 16.70 -8.66
CA LYS A 215 23.40 17.20 -9.81
C LYS A 215 22.35 16.21 -10.34
N ASP A 216 22.44 14.94 -9.95
CA ASP A 216 21.55 13.86 -10.36
C ASP A 216 21.35 12.92 -9.15
N PRO A 217 20.58 13.35 -8.13
CA PRO A 217 20.44 12.60 -6.89
C PRO A 217 19.76 11.24 -7.10
N TYR A 218 18.93 11.07 -8.13
CA TYR A 218 18.36 9.77 -8.52
C TYR A 218 19.46 8.79 -8.94
N ALA A 219 20.43 9.22 -9.76
CA ALA A 219 21.61 8.42 -10.06
C ALA A 219 22.48 8.13 -8.82
N GLY A 220 22.50 9.05 -7.84
CA GLY A 220 23.17 8.84 -6.56
C GLY A 220 22.53 7.75 -5.71
N GLU A 221 21.20 7.66 -5.68
CA GLU A 221 20.48 6.57 -5.02
C GLU A 221 20.74 5.23 -5.70
N ILE A 222 20.73 5.18 -7.04
CA ILE A 222 21.09 3.96 -7.79
C ILE A 222 22.51 3.52 -7.44
N ALA A 223 23.47 4.44 -7.40
CA ALA A 223 24.85 4.13 -7.05
C ALA A 223 25.00 3.63 -5.61
N TYR A 224 24.20 4.16 -4.69
CA TYR A 224 24.14 3.66 -3.32
C TYR A 224 23.55 2.24 -3.24
N THR A 225 22.43 1.99 -3.92
CA THR A 225 21.82 0.65 -4.00
C THR A 225 22.75 -0.37 -4.65
N ASP A 226 23.42 0.00 -5.73
CA ASP A 226 24.44 -0.84 -6.39
C ASP A 226 25.59 -1.20 -5.43
N HIS A 227 26.05 -0.23 -4.63
CA HIS A 227 27.06 -0.48 -3.61
C HIS A 227 26.58 -1.50 -2.56
N CYS A 228 25.34 -1.40 -2.08
CA CYS A 228 24.75 -2.37 -1.17
C CYS A 228 24.61 -3.76 -1.81
N ILE A 229 24.18 -3.85 -3.07
CA ILE A 229 24.18 -5.10 -3.82
C ILE A 229 25.59 -5.69 -3.92
N GLY A 230 26.61 -4.86 -4.16
CA GLY A 230 28.01 -5.29 -4.15
C GLY A 230 28.44 -5.92 -2.82
N GLN A 231 27.98 -5.38 -1.69
CA GLN A 231 28.23 -5.95 -0.36
C GLN A 231 27.52 -7.30 -0.18
N LEU A 232 26.24 -7.41 -0.58
CA LEU A 232 25.49 -8.68 -0.53
C LEU A 232 26.20 -9.77 -1.35
N ILE A 233 26.61 -9.45 -2.57
CA ILE A 233 27.33 -10.40 -3.43
C ILE A 233 28.66 -10.82 -2.80
N SER A 234 29.34 -9.90 -2.13
CA SER A 234 30.58 -10.21 -1.41
C SER A 234 30.32 -11.19 -0.25
N THR A 235 29.22 -11.03 0.49
CA THR A 235 28.77 -11.98 1.53
C THR A 235 28.49 -13.37 0.94
N LEU A 236 27.73 -13.46 -0.16
CA LEU A 236 27.46 -14.74 -0.81
C LEU A 236 28.74 -15.44 -1.29
N LYS A 237 29.74 -14.66 -1.74
CA LYS A 237 31.05 -15.16 -2.15
C LYS A 237 31.88 -15.63 -0.96
N SER A 238 31.91 -14.90 0.15
CA SER A 238 32.64 -15.32 1.36
C SER A 238 32.05 -16.57 2.01
N MET A 239 30.74 -16.76 1.89
CA MET A 239 30.03 -17.98 2.29
C MET A 239 30.25 -19.17 1.33
N GLY A 240 30.86 -18.93 0.16
CA GLY A 240 31.07 -19.96 -0.87
C GLY A 240 29.80 -20.45 -1.56
N VAL A 241 28.69 -19.73 -1.46
CA VAL A 241 27.39 -20.13 -2.04
C VAL A 241 27.06 -19.42 -3.35
N TYR A 242 27.72 -18.30 -3.65
CA TYR A 242 27.46 -17.45 -4.83
C TYR A 242 27.33 -18.24 -6.14
N ASP A 243 28.24 -19.18 -6.43
CA ASP A 243 28.25 -19.91 -7.70
C ASP A 243 27.02 -20.82 -7.85
N SER A 244 26.49 -21.34 -6.74
CA SER A 244 25.29 -22.20 -6.68
C SER A 244 23.97 -21.45 -6.45
N THR A 245 24.01 -20.13 -6.30
CA THR A 245 22.82 -19.29 -6.10
C THR A 245 22.30 -18.76 -7.44
N LEU A 246 20.99 -18.92 -7.66
CA LEU A 246 20.23 -18.20 -8.68
C LEU A 246 19.98 -16.77 -8.16
N ILE A 247 20.38 -15.76 -8.91
CA ILE A 247 20.16 -14.36 -8.54
C ILE A 247 19.31 -13.70 -9.61
N VAL A 248 18.17 -13.14 -9.20
CA VAL A 248 17.28 -12.34 -10.05
C VAL A 248 17.35 -10.90 -9.53
N ILE A 249 17.68 -9.95 -10.41
CA ILE A 249 17.64 -8.52 -10.13
C ILE A 249 16.60 -7.90 -11.06
N THR A 250 15.62 -7.22 -10.48
CA THR A 250 14.58 -6.51 -11.22
C THR A 250 14.23 -5.20 -10.53
N SER A 251 13.40 -4.42 -11.19
CA SER A 251 12.60 -3.39 -10.54
C SER A 251 11.13 -3.77 -10.57
N ASP A 252 10.34 -3.21 -9.67
CA ASP A 252 8.89 -3.29 -9.69
C ASP A 252 8.31 -2.38 -10.78
N HIS A 253 8.83 -1.16 -10.92
CA HIS A 253 8.51 -0.19 -11.97
C HIS A 253 9.61 0.88 -12.09
N GLY A 254 9.53 1.74 -13.10
CA GLY A 254 10.47 2.85 -13.31
C GLY A 254 10.05 4.15 -12.62
N GLU A 255 10.60 5.26 -13.12
CA GLU A 255 10.38 6.63 -12.63
C GLU A 255 10.30 7.59 -13.83
N SER A 256 9.30 8.46 -13.88
CA SER A 256 9.10 9.33 -15.03
C SER A 256 10.17 10.43 -15.15
N LEU A 257 10.67 10.94 -14.02
CA LEU A 257 11.70 12.00 -13.98
C LEU A 257 11.31 13.27 -14.76
N GLY A 258 10.02 13.58 -14.83
CA GLY A 258 9.50 14.74 -15.55
C GLY A 258 9.09 14.44 -17.00
N GLU A 259 9.31 13.23 -17.50
CA GLU A 259 8.84 12.83 -18.83
C GLU A 259 7.30 12.89 -18.91
N HIS A 260 6.79 13.30 -20.06
CA HIS A 260 5.35 13.49 -20.30
C HIS A 260 4.63 14.39 -19.28
N GLY A 261 5.38 15.20 -18.52
CA GLY A 261 4.85 16.10 -17.51
C GLY A 261 4.56 15.45 -16.15
N GLU A 262 4.82 14.15 -15.98
CA GLU A 262 4.77 13.45 -14.69
C GLU A 262 6.14 13.49 -14.02
N LYS A 263 6.22 13.95 -12.76
CA LYS A 263 7.51 14.09 -12.08
C LYS A 263 8.06 12.78 -11.53
N THR A 264 7.17 11.94 -11.00
CA THR A 264 7.53 10.66 -10.39
C THR A 264 6.87 9.51 -11.15
N HIS A 265 5.91 8.80 -10.56
CA HIS A 265 5.27 7.61 -11.11
C HIS A 265 3.83 7.50 -10.60
N SER A 266 3.18 6.37 -10.89
CA SER A 266 1.76 6.04 -10.64
C SER A 266 0.77 6.55 -11.68
N TYR A 267 0.99 7.71 -12.32
CA TYR A 267 -0.01 8.35 -13.17
C TYR A 267 -0.04 7.76 -14.58
N PHE A 268 1.11 7.65 -15.25
CA PHE A 268 1.21 7.11 -16.61
C PHE A 268 1.90 5.75 -16.68
N ILE A 269 1.68 5.08 -17.81
CA ILE A 269 2.26 3.78 -18.16
C ILE A 269 3.26 3.88 -19.32
N TYR A 270 4.02 4.98 -19.41
CA TYR A 270 5.09 5.18 -20.41
C TYR A 270 6.33 4.34 -20.06
N GLN A 271 7.23 4.09 -21.02
CA GLN A 271 8.46 3.30 -20.89
C GLN A 271 9.29 3.78 -19.69
N SER A 272 9.29 5.08 -19.41
CA SER A 272 9.95 5.67 -18.24
C SER A 272 9.49 5.04 -16.91
N THR A 273 8.22 4.61 -16.80
CA THR A 273 7.65 3.99 -15.60
C THR A 273 7.40 2.49 -15.73
N ILE A 274 7.33 1.91 -16.93
CA ILE A 274 7.05 0.47 -17.07
C ILE A 274 8.21 -0.37 -17.60
N GLN A 275 9.23 0.22 -18.23
CA GLN A 275 10.41 -0.54 -18.68
C GLN A 275 11.41 -0.68 -17.53
N ILE A 276 11.59 -1.91 -17.07
CA ILE A 276 12.37 -2.26 -15.88
C ILE A 276 13.64 -3.03 -16.25
N PRO A 277 14.69 -2.98 -15.44
CA PRO A 277 15.79 -3.92 -15.57
C PRO A 277 15.29 -5.33 -15.21
N LEU A 278 15.76 -6.35 -15.94
CA LEU A 278 15.64 -7.75 -15.54
C LEU A 278 16.93 -8.51 -15.88
N ILE A 279 17.64 -8.93 -14.84
CA ILE A 279 18.92 -9.66 -14.94
C ILE A 279 18.78 -10.97 -14.16
N ILE A 280 19.14 -12.10 -14.77
CA ILE A 280 19.10 -13.42 -14.15
C ILE A 280 20.48 -14.06 -14.26
N LYS A 281 21.16 -14.23 -13.11
CA LYS A 281 22.39 -15.03 -13.01
C LYS A 281 22.03 -16.46 -12.64
N VAL A 282 22.25 -17.38 -13.58
CA VAL A 282 22.04 -18.82 -13.39
C VAL A 282 23.37 -19.49 -13.02
N PRO A 283 23.43 -20.38 -12.01
CA PRO A 283 24.61 -21.19 -11.74
C PRO A 283 25.19 -21.87 -12.98
N GLY A 284 26.45 -21.57 -13.31
CA GLY A 284 27.16 -22.13 -14.46
C GLY A 284 26.67 -21.66 -15.84
N GLY A 285 25.79 -20.65 -15.94
CA GLY A 285 25.24 -20.14 -17.20
C GLY A 285 25.27 -18.62 -17.31
N GLY A 286 24.78 -18.09 -18.44
CA GLY A 286 24.59 -16.64 -18.66
C GLY A 286 25.64 -15.99 -19.56
N GLN A 287 26.90 -15.93 -19.13
CA GLN A 287 28.04 -15.39 -19.88
C GLN A 287 27.77 -14.03 -20.59
N GLY A 288 26.95 -13.17 -20.00
CA GLY A 288 26.65 -11.83 -20.54
C GLY A 288 25.66 -11.83 -21.69
N LYS A 289 24.89 -12.91 -21.85
CA LYS A 289 23.88 -13.05 -22.90
C LYS A 289 22.81 -11.97 -22.78
N LYS A 290 22.39 -11.42 -23.92
CA LYS A 290 21.28 -10.47 -24.01
C LYS A 290 20.09 -11.09 -24.74
N ILE A 291 18.90 -10.94 -24.18
CA ILE A 291 17.63 -11.36 -24.78
C ILE A 291 16.82 -10.12 -25.12
N HIS A 292 16.42 -10.00 -26.38
CA HIS A 292 15.69 -8.84 -26.90
C HIS A 292 14.18 -9.06 -27.03
N SER A 293 13.72 -10.30 -26.87
CA SER A 293 12.30 -10.62 -26.89
C SER A 293 11.61 -9.92 -25.70
N PRO A 294 10.42 -9.31 -25.88
CA PRO A 294 9.71 -8.66 -24.80
C PRO A 294 9.36 -9.63 -23.68
N VAL A 295 9.59 -9.24 -22.43
CA VAL A 295 9.25 -10.02 -21.23
C VAL A 295 8.51 -9.19 -20.19
N SER A 296 7.79 -9.86 -19.29
CA SER A 296 7.02 -9.22 -18.23
C SER A 296 7.55 -9.62 -16.86
N ILE A 297 7.39 -8.75 -15.87
CA ILE A 297 7.67 -9.05 -14.46
C ILE A 297 6.92 -10.31 -13.97
N THR A 298 5.76 -10.63 -14.54
CA THR A 298 5.01 -11.85 -14.23
C THR A 298 5.74 -13.13 -14.61
N ASP A 299 6.73 -13.05 -15.51
CA ASP A 299 7.51 -14.20 -15.99
C ASP A 299 8.55 -14.67 -14.96
N VAL A 300 8.86 -13.87 -13.93
CA VAL A 300 9.89 -14.20 -12.93
C VAL A 300 9.53 -15.47 -12.17
N LEU A 301 8.33 -15.55 -11.58
CA LEU A 301 7.88 -16.73 -10.83
C LEU A 301 7.97 -18.03 -11.66
N PRO A 302 7.33 -18.15 -12.84
CA PRO A 302 7.38 -19.40 -13.61
C PRO A 302 8.80 -19.72 -14.09
N THR A 303 9.64 -18.70 -14.36
CA THR A 303 11.05 -18.91 -14.73
C THR A 303 11.88 -19.47 -13.58
N VAL A 304 11.71 -18.97 -12.36
CA VAL A 304 12.38 -19.50 -11.17
C VAL A 304 11.98 -20.96 -10.95
N LEU A 305 10.67 -21.26 -11.02
CA LEU A 305 10.18 -22.64 -10.90
C LEU A 305 10.72 -23.55 -12.01
N GLY A 306 10.72 -23.10 -13.26
CA GLY A 306 11.24 -23.85 -14.40
C GLY A 306 12.73 -24.19 -14.25
N LEU A 307 13.54 -23.24 -13.77
CA LEU A 307 14.96 -23.44 -13.46
C LEU A 307 15.19 -24.46 -12.33
N LEU A 308 14.28 -24.53 -11.36
CA LEU A 308 14.26 -25.54 -10.30
C LEU A 308 13.64 -26.89 -10.74
N GLY A 309 13.22 -27.01 -12.00
CA GLY A 309 12.59 -28.21 -12.55
C GLY A 309 11.16 -28.44 -12.03
N ARG A 310 10.47 -27.36 -11.65
CA ARG A 310 9.09 -27.36 -11.16
C ARG A 310 8.13 -26.80 -12.22
N LYS A 311 6.86 -27.20 -12.13
CA LYS A 311 5.80 -26.65 -12.98
C LYS A 311 5.10 -25.52 -12.23
N ALA A 312 4.86 -24.42 -12.90
CA ALA A 312 4.06 -23.33 -12.36
C ALA A 312 2.61 -23.76 -12.11
N PRO A 313 1.95 -23.26 -11.04
CA PRO A 313 0.52 -23.42 -10.83
C PRO A 313 -0.31 -22.91 -12.02
N ARG A 314 -1.51 -23.47 -12.21
CA ARG A 314 -2.37 -23.15 -13.38
C ARG A 314 -2.82 -21.70 -13.46
N GLN A 315 -2.85 -21.00 -12.31
CA GLN A 315 -3.24 -19.59 -12.24
C GLN A 315 -2.14 -18.62 -12.68
N VAL A 316 -0.89 -19.06 -12.75
CA VAL A 316 0.24 -18.23 -13.20
C VAL A 316 0.01 -17.84 -14.66
N GLN A 317 0.09 -16.54 -14.94
CA GLN A 317 -0.16 -15.95 -16.26
C GLN A 317 1.14 -15.60 -17.00
N GLY A 318 2.26 -15.51 -16.27
CA GLY A 318 3.60 -15.36 -16.85
C GLY A 318 4.06 -16.58 -17.64
N VAL A 319 5.11 -16.38 -18.44
CA VAL A 319 5.74 -17.41 -19.27
C VAL A 319 7.03 -17.89 -18.61
N ASP A 320 7.26 -19.20 -18.60
CA ASP A 320 8.53 -19.78 -18.16
C ASP A 320 9.64 -19.53 -19.20
N LEU A 321 10.63 -18.72 -18.83
CA LEU A 321 11.78 -18.35 -19.66
C LEU A 321 13.01 -19.22 -19.39
N SER A 322 12.92 -20.25 -18.55
CA SER A 322 14.06 -21.09 -18.15
C SER A 322 14.78 -21.71 -19.34
N ALA A 323 14.04 -22.09 -20.39
CA ALA A 323 14.59 -22.59 -21.65
C ALA A 323 15.35 -21.52 -22.44
N ASP A 324 14.92 -20.26 -22.37
CA ASP A 324 15.55 -19.16 -23.09
C ASP A 324 16.87 -18.76 -22.44
N LEU A 325 17.01 -18.92 -21.13
CA LEU A 325 18.23 -18.61 -20.40
C LEU A 325 19.40 -19.54 -20.78
N ILE A 326 19.10 -20.78 -21.14
CA ILE A 326 20.08 -21.84 -21.43
C ILE A 326 20.34 -22.05 -22.93
N ALA A 327 19.42 -21.63 -23.80
CA ALA A 327 19.53 -21.88 -25.24
C ALA A 327 20.61 -21.01 -25.88
N ASP A 328 21.30 -21.48 -26.91
CA ASP A 328 22.23 -20.64 -27.67
C ASP A 328 21.50 -19.54 -28.46
N VAL A 329 20.32 -19.87 -28.98
CA VAL A 329 19.48 -18.97 -29.78
C VAL A 329 18.09 -18.94 -29.17
N VAL A 330 17.61 -17.73 -28.85
CA VAL A 330 16.25 -17.50 -28.38
C VAL A 330 15.39 -17.08 -29.57
N PRO A 331 14.31 -17.81 -29.90
CA PRO A 331 13.42 -17.40 -30.97
C PRO A 331 12.68 -16.12 -30.57
N ASP A 332 12.46 -15.23 -31.55
CA ASP A 332 11.53 -14.12 -31.37
C ASP A 332 10.11 -14.70 -31.27
N ARG A 333 9.40 -14.39 -30.18
CA ARG A 333 8.04 -14.88 -29.92
C ARG A 333 7.12 -13.69 -29.88
N GLU A 334 6.02 -13.77 -30.63
CA GLU A 334 4.96 -12.79 -30.49
C GLU A 334 4.37 -12.91 -29.08
N ARG A 335 4.36 -11.78 -28.37
CA ARG A 335 3.89 -11.66 -27.00
C ARG A 335 2.98 -10.46 -26.85
N PHE A 336 2.13 -10.54 -25.84
CA PHE A 336 1.19 -9.49 -25.45
C PHE A 336 1.40 -9.24 -23.96
N ILE A 337 2.08 -8.14 -23.63
CA ILE A 337 2.40 -7.78 -22.25
C ILE A 337 1.42 -6.70 -21.81
N TYR A 338 0.62 -7.05 -20.81
CA TYR A 338 -0.39 -6.17 -20.22
C TYR A 338 0.23 -5.22 -19.19
N MET A 339 -0.28 -3.99 -19.14
CA MET A 339 0.02 -3.03 -18.08
C MET A 339 -1.15 -2.08 -17.86
N GLU A 340 -1.19 -1.40 -16.72
CA GLU A 340 -2.28 -0.48 -16.38
C GLU A 340 -1.89 0.59 -15.37
N SER A 341 -2.66 1.68 -15.35
CA SER A 341 -2.79 2.55 -14.20
C SER A 341 -4.23 3.02 -14.05
N LEU A 342 -4.79 2.82 -12.85
CA LEU A 342 -6.08 3.36 -12.46
C LEU A 342 -5.96 4.70 -11.73
N TYR A 343 -4.74 5.13 -11.40
CA TYR A 343 -4.52 6.31 -10.55
C TYR A 343 -5.22 7.59 -11.04
N PRO A 344 -5.28 7.91 -12.35
CA PRO A 344 -5.99 9.10 -12.83
C PRO A 344 -7.49 9.11 -12.53
N THR A 345 -8.10 7.94 -12.30
CA THR A 345 -9.53 7.85 -11.96
C THR A 345 -9.86 8.48 -10.61
N LYS A 346 -8.86 8.65 -9.71
CA LYS A 346 -8.96 9.43 -8.46
C LYS A 346 -9.37 10.89 -8.71
N TYR A 347 -9.20 11.37 -9.94
CA TYR A 347 -9.50 12.74 -10.38
C TYR A 347 -10.52 12.79 -11.52
N GLU A 348 -11.38 11.78 -11.65
CA GLU A 348 -12.41 11.68 -12.70
C GLU A 348 -11.85 11.59 -14.13
N CYS A 349 -10.55 11.31 -14.28
CA CYS A 349 -9.94 11.03 -15.58
C CYS A 349 -10.15 9.55 -15.95
N SER A 350 -10.02 9.22 -17.24
CA SER A 350 -10.02 7.82 -17.69
C SER A 350 -8.84 7.02 -17.12
N PRO A 351 -8.99 5.71 -16.87
CA PRO A 351 -7.84 4.86 -16.61
C PRO A 351 -6.95 4.72 -17.85
N LEU A 352 -5.78 4.09 -17.67
CA LEU A 352 -4.91 3.68 -18.76
C LEU A 352 -4.76 2.16 -18.74
N PHE A 353 -5.11 1.52 -19.86
CA PHE A 353 -4.84 0.12 -20.12
C PHE A 353 -3.87 0.00 -21.29
N GLY A 354 -2.76 -0.71 -21.09
CA GLY A 354 -1.67 -0.81 -22.04
C GLY A 354 -1.41 -2.22 -22.54
N LEU A 355 -0.91 -2.31 -23.76
CA LEU A 355 -0.44 -3.57 -24.35
C LEU A 355 0.83 -3.34 -25.15
N VAL A 356 1.90 -4.07 -24.82
CA VAL A 356 3.13 -4.15 -25.62
C VAL A 356 3.13 -5.43 -26.44
N SER A 357 3.42 -5.30 -27.74
CA SER A 357 3.64 -6.43 -28.65
C SER A 357 4.67 -6.08 -29.73
N GLY A 358 5.81 -6.77 -29.72
CA GLY A 358 6.88 -6.62 -30.69
C GLY A 358 7.56 -5.23 -30.64
N ARG A 359 7.15 -4.32 -31.52
CA ARG A 359 7.64 -2.92 -31.52
C ARG A 359 6.57 -1.92 -31.09
N TRP A 360 5.34 -2.38 -30.94
CA TRP A 360 4.18 -1.54 -30.74
C TRP A 360 3.80 -1.52 -29.28
N LYS A 361 3.51 -0.34 -28.78
CA LYS A 361 2.85 -0.14 -27.50
C LYS A 361 1.57 0.65 -27.71
N TYR A 362 0.46 0.03 -27.34
CA TYR A 362 -0.86 0.64 -27.44
C TYR A 362 -1.34 1.02 -26.03
N ILE A 363 -1.89 2.23 -25.89
CA ILE A 363 -2.50 2.72 -24.66
C ILE A 363 -3.95 3.05 -24.96
N TRP A 364 -4.86 2.36 -24.29
CA TRP A 364 -6.29 2.61 -24.30
C TRP A 364 -6.66 3.54 -23.15
N THR A 365 -7.04 4.76 -23.50
CA THR A 365 -7.64 5.78 -22.63
C THR A 365 -8.64 6.60 -23.45
N THR A 366 -9.12 7.76 -22.96
CA THR A 366 -10.08 8.63 -23.67
C THR A 366 -9.61 8.93 -25.10
N ASN A 367 -8.37 9.42 -25.26
CA ASN A 367 -7.71 9.53 -26.56
C ASN A 367 -6.60 8.48 -26.65
N PRO A 368 -6.81 7.38 -27.40
CA PRO A 368 -5.85 6.30 -27.51
C PRO A 368 -4.51 6.70 -28.13
N GLU A 369 -3.49 5.94 -27.79
CA GLU A 369 -2.11 6.20 -28.22
C GLU A 369 -1.47 4.93 -28.74
N LEU A 370 -0.61 5.08 -29.74
CA LEU A 370 0.19 4.00 -30.29
C LEU A 370 1.60 4.51 -30.54
N TYR A 371 2.58 3.81 -29.99
CA TYR A 371 4.00 4.15 -30.08
C TYR A 371 4.80 3.01 -30.70
N ASP A 372 5.81 3.39 -31.49
CA ASP A 372 6.85 2.50 -31.99
C ASP A 372 8.07 2.58 -31.06
N VAL A 373 8.03 1.80 -29.97
CA VAL A 373 8.99 1.91 -28.86
C VAL A 373 10.41 1.53 -29.25
N ARG A 374 10.62 0.91 -30.41
CA ARG A 374 11.96 0.60 -30.94
C ARG A 374 12.63 1.81 -31.58
N SER A 375 11.86 2.66 -32.26
CA SER A 375 12.39 3.89 -32.89
C SER A 375 12.20 5.14 -32.02
N ASP A 376 11.24 5.09 -31.11
CA ASP A 376 10.87 6.18 -30.20
C ASP A 376 10.69 5.64 -28.79
N SER A 377 11.81 5.30 -28.14
CA SER A 377 11.83 4.76 -26.77
C SER A 377 11.33 5.76 -25.71
N MET A 378 11.26 7.04 -26.06
CA MET A 378 10.74 8.12 -25.22
C MET A 378 9.25 8.39 -25.44
N GLU A 379 8.62 7.69 -26.40
CA GLU A 379 7.20 7.79 -26.73
C GLU A 379 6.72 9.23 -27.01
N LYS A 380 7.52 10.01 -27.73
CA LYS A 380 7.21 11.41 -28.06
C LYS A 380 6.24 11.56 -29.23
N VAL A 381 6.10 10.55 -30.08
CA VAL A 381 5.33 10.62 -31.32
C VAL A 381 4.23 9.57 -31.31
N ASN A 382 3.00 10.00 -31.01
CA ASN A 382 1.82 9.14 -31.11
C ASN A 382 1.42 8.93 -32.58
N VAL A 383 1.58 7.70 -33.07
CA VAL A 383 1.32 7.32 -34.47
C VAL A 383 0.00 6.58 -34.69
N VAL A 384 -0.92 6.65 -33.71
CA VAL A 384 -2.22 5.94 -33.77
C VAL A 384 -3.04 6.27 -35.03
N LYS A 385 -2.95 7.50 -35.53
CA LYS A 385 -3.68 7.97 -36.72
C LYS A 385 -3.12 7.38 -38.01
N ASP A 386 -1.82 7.09 -38.04
CA ASP A 386 -1.14 6.53 -39.21
C ASP A 386 -1.25 4.99 -39.26
N HIS A 387 -1.51 4.36 -38.10
CA HIS A 387 -1.55 2.91 -37.94
C HIS A 387 -2.85 2.39 -37.29
N VAL A 388 -4.00 2.91 -37.72
CA VAL A 388 -5.33 2.60 -37.15
C VAL A 388 -5.64 1.09 -37.08
N GLN A 389 -5.22 0.31 -38.08
CA GLN A 389 -5.46 -1.14 -38.10
C GLN A 389 -4.69 -1.85 -36.99
N VAL A 390 -3.43 -1.46 -36.74
CA VAL A 390 -2.60 -2.01 -35.66
C VAL A 390 -3.21 -1.64 -34.31
N ALA A 391 -3.59 -0.37 -34.13
CA ALA A 391 -4.24 0.09 -32.90
C ALA A 391 -5.52 -0.70 -32.60
N ARG A 392 -6.37 -0.94 -33.61
CA ARG A 392 -7.60 -1.74 -33.44
C ARG A 392 -7.30 -3.18 -33.03
N GLN A 393 -6.33 -3.83 -33.67
CA GLN A 393 -5.95 -5.21 -33.34
C GLN A 393 -5.45 -5.32 -31.89
N LEU A 394 -4.59 -4.39 -31.46
CA LEU A 394 -4.09 -4.36 -30.09
C LEU A 394 -5.20 -4.03 -29.09
N GLN A 395 -6.12 -3.13 -29.43
CA GLN A 395 -7.30 -2.83 -28.59
C GLN A 395 -8.21 -4.05 -28.43
N ASP A 396 -8.51 -4.76 -29.52
CA ASP A 396 -9.36 -5.96 -29.47
C ASP A 396 -8.69 -7.06 -28.64
N ARG A 397 -7.38 -7.25 -28.79
CA ARG A 397 -6.61 -8.20 -27.98
C ARG A 397 -6.61 -7.82 -26.50
N LEU A 398 -6.42 -6.53 -26.19
CA LEU A 398 -6.44 -6.00 -24.83
C LEU A 398 -7.80 -6.25 -24.14
N LYS A 399 -8.91 -6.00 -24.84
CA LYS A 399 -10.27 -6.28 -24.32
C LYS A 399 -10.49 -7.75 -24.01
N VAL A 400 -10.00 -8.64 -24.87
CA VAL A 400 -10.06 -10.09 -24.62
C VAL A 400 -9.25 -10.46 -23.39
N MET A 401 -8.03 -9.93 -23.24
CA MET A 401 -7.19 -10.19 -22.06
C MET A 401 -7.86 -9.71 -20.77
N LEU A 402 -8.42 -8.50 -20.75
CA LEU A 402 -9.17 -7.99 -19.59
C LEU A 402 -10.35 -8.91 -19.21
N ALA A 403 -11.08 -9.44 -20.20
CA ALA A 403 -12.19 -10.35 -19.96
C ALA A 403 -11.74 -11.75 -19.47
N GLU A 404 -10.61 -12.26 -19.97
CA GLU A 404 -10.09 -13.60 -19.61
C GLU A 404 -9.29 -13.63 -18.30
N GLN A 405 -8.58 -12.53 -17.99
CA GLN A 405 -7.66 -12.46 -16.85
C GLN A 405 -8.33 -11.98 -15.56
N SER A 406 -9.53 -11.40 -15.65
CA SER A 406 -10.28 -10.92 -14.49
C SER A 406 -10.86 -12.09 -13.70
N ARG A 407 -10.45 -12.19 -12.43
CA ARG A 407 -10.99 -13.18 -11.51
C ARG A 407 -12.29 -12.67 -10.89
N THR A 408 -13.39 -13.40 -10.95
CA THR A 408 -14.73 -12.97 -10.46
C THR A 408 -15.24 -13.68 -9.20
N ASP A 409 -14.52 -14.67 -8.68
CA ASP A 409 -15.01 -15.68 -7.72
C ASP A 409 -14.73 -15.40 -6.24
N VAL A 410 -13.99 -14.34 -5.90
CA VAL A 410 -13.73 -13.94 -4.51
C VAL A 410 -14.45 -12.61 -4.21
N GLY A 411 -14.88 -12.35 -2.97
CA GLY A 411 -15.42 -11.04 -2.56
C GLY A 411 -14.31 -9.97 -2.58
N ASP A 412 -14.68 -8.70 -2.78
CA ASP A 412 -13.77 -7.56 -2.90
C ASP A 412 -12.67 -7.59 -1.81
N GLN A 413 -11.41 -7.64 -2.25
CA GLN A 413 -10.22 -7.66 -1.37
C GLN A 413 -9.83 -6.25 -0.87
N ILE A 414 -10.77 -5.31 -0.98
CA ILE A 414 -10.64 -3.96 -0.44
C ILE A 414 -10.77 -4.09 1.07
N GLN A 415 -9.64 -4.13 1.76
CA GLN A 415 -9.59 -3.94 3.20
C GLN A 415 -9.43 -2.44 3.41
N PRO A 416 -10.43 -1.79 4.00
CA PRO A 416 -10.27 -0.41 4.42
C PRO A 416 -9.00 -0.18 5.21
N THR A 417 -8.20 0.75 4.73
CA THR A 417 -6.96 1.11 5.39
C THR A 417 -7.30 1.85 6.69
N ASP A 418 -6.81 1.37 7.83
CA ASP A 418 -7.04 2.08 9.09
C ASP A 418 -6.39 3.49 9.07
N THR A 419 -6.82 4.37 9.98
CA THR A 419 -6.38 5.78 9.99
C THR A 419 -4.85 5.92 10.17
N GLU A 420 -4.20 5.02 10.90
CA GLU A 420 -2.77 5.05 11.13
C GLU A 420 -2.02 4.64 9.87
N THR A 421 -2.44 3.55 9.22
CA THR A 421 -1.91 3.09 7.94
C THR A 421 -2.07 4.18 6.87
N MET A 422 -3.24 4.84 6.78
CA MET A 422 -3.45 5.98 5.86
C MET A 422 -2.54 7.18 6.15
N GLN A 423 -2.22 7.46 7.42
CA GLN A 423 -1.28 8.52 7.77
C GLN A 423 0.14 8.17 7.31
N ARG A 424 0.57 6.91 7.48
CA ARG A 424 1.88 6.43 7.03
C ARG A 424 1.99 6.48 5.50
N LEU A 425 0.97 5.99 4.77
CA LEU A 425 0.90 6.10 3.30
C LEU A 425 1.06 7.57 2.84
N ARG A 426 0.31 8.51 3.44
CA ARG A 426 0.41 9.95 3.13
C ARG A 426 1.79 10.55 3.38
N SER A 427 2.51 10.03 4.37
CA SER A 427 3.86 10.49 4.70
C SER A 427 4.89 10.10 3.65
N LEU A 428 4.65 9.02 2.91
CA LEU A 428 5.51 8.50 1.84
C LEU A 428 5.13 9.06 0.46
N GLY A 429 4.27 10.09 0.42
CA GLY A 429 3.85 10.74 -0.83
C GLY A 429 2.54 10.21 -1.42
N TYR A 430 1.94 9.17 -0.84
CA TYR A 430 0.67 8.61 -1.32
C TYR A 430 -0.50 9.44 -0.84
N ILE A 431 -1.00 10.31 -1.71
CA ILE A 431 -2.11 11.18 -1.40
C ILE A 431 -3.42 10.41 -1.58
N GLY A 432 -4.25 10.45 -0.54
CA GLY A 432 -5.63 9.98 -0.62
C GLY A 432 -6.43 10.84 -1.59
N GLY A 433 -6.63 10.34 -2.80
CA GLY A 433 -7.63 10.80 -3.75
C GLY A 433 -8.92 9.98 -3.64
N GLY A 434 -9.92 10.28 -4.47
CA GLY A 434 -11.19 9.56 -4.49
C GLY A 434 -11.03 8.06 -4.72
N ARG A 435 -12.10 7.29 -4.51
CA ARG A 435 -12.09 5.85 -4.79
C ARG A 435 -11.74 5.60 -6.25
N LEU A 436 -10.90 4.61 -6.52
CA LEU A 436 -10.57 4.20 -7.87
C LEU A 436 -11.82 3.71 -8.60
N ASN A 437 -11.87 3.99 -9.89
CA ASN A 437 -12.80 3.33 -10.78
C ASN A 437 -12.13 2.06 -11.32
N GLU A 438 -12.53 0.91 -10.77
CA GLU A 438 -12.05 -0.42 -11.18
C GLU A 438 -12.80 -1.00 -12.38
N VAL A 439 -13.69 -0.23 -13.02
CA VAL A 439 -14.35 -0.68 -14.24
C VAL A 439 -13.32 -0.75 -15.36
N ASP A 440 -13.11 -1.95 -15.90
CA ASP A 440 -12.20 -2.21 -17.04
C ASP A 440 -12.80 -1.72 -18.39
N GLN A 441 -13.30 -0.49 -18.41
CA GLN A 441 -13.86 0.19 -19.58
C GLN A 441 -13.49 1.68 -19.56
N ILE A 442 -13.40 2.28 -20.74
CA ILE A 442 -13.19 3.72 -20.90
C ILE A 442 -14.53 4.42 -21.06
N ASP A 443 -14.83 5.37 -20.18
CA ASP A 443 -15.93 6.34 -20.41
C ASP A 443 -15.45 7.36 -21.46
N PRO A 444 -16.09 7.43 -22.64
CA PRO A 444 -15.69 8.37 -23.68
C PRO A 444 -15.85 9.85 -23.27
N ASN A 445 -16.58 10.14 -22.20
CA ASN A 445 -16.76 11.49 -21.68
C ASN A 445 -15.80 11.85 -20.55
N ALA A 446 -15.06 10.87 -20.00
CA ALA A 446 -14.09 11.13 -18.96
C ALA A 446 -12.88 11.90 -19.52
N GLU A 447 -12.34 12.79 -18.68
CA GLU A 447 -11.19 13.61 -19.08
C GLU A 447 -9.97 12.71 -19.39
N ASP A 448 -9.22 13.07 -20.41
CA ASP A 448 -7.99 12.35 -20.74
C ASP A 448 -6.89 12.67 -19.71
N PRO A 449 -6.21 11.66 -19.14
CA PRO A 449 -5.12 11.87 -18.18
C PRO A 449 -4.05 12.87 -18.65
N LYS A 450 -3.77 12.91 -19.96
CA LYS A 450 -2.76 13.84 -20.54
C LYS A 450 -3.12 15.31 -20.33
N GLU A 451 -4.41 15.63 -20.32
CA GLU A 451 -4.91 16.99 -20.13
C GLU A 451 -4.93 17.41 -18.66
N PHE A 452 -4.88 16.44 -17.73
CA PHE A 452 -4.97 16.69 -16.29
C PHE A 452 -3.63 16.57 -15.56
N VAL A 453 -2.59 15.98 -16.14
CA VAL A 453 -1.31 15.72 -15.45
C VAL A 453 -0.70 16.97 -14.78
N GLN A 454 -0.73 18.13 -15.43
CA GLN A 454 -0.20 19.37 -14.83
C GLN A 454 -1.01 19.87 -13.64
N VAL A 455 -2.31 19.54 -13.59
CA VAL A 455 -3.16 19.78 -12.42
C VAL A 455 -2.83 18.78 -11.32
N ASN A 456 -2.68 17.50 -11.66
CA ASN A 456 -2.23 16.47 -10.72
C ASN A 456 -0.90 16.84 -10.05
N GLU A 457 0.11 17.27 -10.82
CA GLU A 457 1.41 17.70 -10.30
C GLU A 457 1.32 18.88 -9.34
N ARG A 458 0.44 19.84 -9.62
CA ARG A 458 0.18 20.97 -8.71
C ARG A 458 -0.58 20.53 -7.47
N LEU A 459 -1.50 19.56 -7.57
CA LEU A 459 -2.19 18.96 -6.43
C LEU A 459 -1.22 18.20 -5.52
N MET A 460 -0.34 17.37 -6.10
CA MET A 460 0.71 16.67 -5.37
C MET A 460 1.63 17.67 -4.65
N SER A 461 2.03 18.74 -5.34
CA SER A 461 2.80 19.82 -4.74
C SER A 461 2.05 20.53 -3.60
N ALA A 462 0.76 20.80 -3.76
CA ALA A 462 -0.07 21.43 -2.73
C ALA A 462 -0.17 20.58 -1.46
N TRP A 463 -0.43 19.28 -1.62
CA TRP A 463 -0.45 18.32 -0.50
C TRP A 463 0.91 18.16 0.16
N GLY A 464 1.99 18.05 -0.61
CA GLY A 464 3.36 17.98 -0.09
C GLY A 464 3.70 19.21 0.76
N ASN A 465 3.36 20.41 0.27
CA ASN A 465 3.54 21.64 1.05
C ASN A 465 2.65 21.67 2.29
N PHE A 466 1.41 21.21 2.22
CA PHE A 466 0.52 21.12 3.38
C PHE A 466 1.09 20.20 4.46
N ASN A 467 1.53 18.99 4.09
CA ASN A 467 2.11 18.00 5.01
C ASN A 467 3.42 18.51 5.67
N GLN A 468 4.17 19.36 4.97
CA GLN A 468 5.37 20.02 5.51
C GLN A 468 5.07 21.32 6.27
N ASN A 469 3.80 21.62 6.56
CA ASN A 469 3.33 22.87 7.19
C ASN A 469 3.69 24.16 6.42
N ARG A 470 4.02 24.06 5.12
CA ARG A 470 4.29 25.20 4.22
C ARG A 470 2.98 25.75 3.65
N PHE A 471 2.10 26.21 4.54
CA PHE A 471 0.71 26.55 4.22
C PHE A 471 0.55 27.62 3.14
N ALA A 472 1.41 28.64 3.11
CA ALA A 472 1.36 29.69 2.08
C ALA A 472 1.61 29.13 0.67
N MET A 473 2.57 28.19 0.54
CA MET A 473 2.87 27.54 -0.74
C MET A 473 1.74 26.59 -1.17
N ALA A 474 1.20 25.82 -0.22
CA ALA A 474 0.04 24.96 -0.46
C ALA A 474 -1.17 25.78 -0.96
N GLN A 475 -1.46 26.91 -0.30
CA GLN A 475 -2.54 27.81 -0.68
C GLN A 475 -2.31 28.41 -2.07
N ALA A 476 -1.10 28.89 -2.38
CA ALA A 476 -0.78 29.44 -3.69
C ALA A 476 -1.05 28.42 -4.82
N LYS A 477 -0.60 27.16 -4.65
CA LYS A 477 -0.84 26.09 -5.62
C LYS A 477 -2.33 25.77 -5.78
N CYS A 478 -3.10 25.75 -4.70
CA CYS A 478 -4.54 25.53 -4.77
C CYS A 478 -5.25 26.65 -5.54
N LEU A 479 -4.88 27.91 -5.29
CA LEU A 479 -5.46 29.06 -5.96
C LEU A 479 -5.11 29.12 -7.45
N GLU A 480 -3.89 28.74 -7.84
CA GLU A 480 -3.51 28.55 -9.25
C GLU A 480 -4.46 27.55 -9.93
N ILE A 481 -4.68 26.38 -9.34
CA ILE A 481 -5.57 25.35 -9.88
C ILE A 481 -7.02 25.87 -9.98
N ILE A 482 -7.55 26.49 -8.93
CA ILE A 482 -8.92 27.00 -8.91
C ILE A 482 -9.13 28.08 -9.98
N SER A 483 -8.13 28.93 -10.22
CA SER A 483 -8.23 30.00 -11.23
C SER A 483 -8.36 29.47 -12.66
N GLU A 484 -7.74 28.32 -12.95
CA GLU A 484 -7.80 27.68 -14.27
C GLU A 484 -8.96 26.67 -14.38
N ARG A 485 -9.20 25.91 -13.31
CA ARG A 485 -10.15 24.79 -13.27
C ARG A 485 -10.96 24.80 -11.97
N PRO A 486 -11.94 25.73 -11.84
CA PRO A 486 -12.68 25.92 -10.59
C PRO A 486 -13.53 24.73 -10.16
N LYS A 487 -13.81 23.77 -11.08
CA LYS A 487 -14.58 22.55 -10.80
C LYS A 487 -13.75 21.39 -10.24
N VAL A 488 -12.42 21.54 -10.10
CA VAL A 488 -11.58 20.52 -9.46
C VAL A 488 -11.76 20.61 -7.96
N LEU A 489 -12.12 19.48 -7.34
CA LEU A 489 -12.57 19.45 -5.94
C LEU A 489 -11.42 19.50 -4.91
N ALA A 490 -10.33 18.78 -5.16
CA ALA A 490 -9.23 18.60 -4.21
C ALA A 490 -8.63 19.90 -3.62
N PRO A 491 -8.43 21.00 -4.39
CA PRO A 491 -7.91 22.26 -3.85
C PRO A 491 -8.74 22.83 -2.69
N TYR A 492 -10.06 22.72 -2.74
CA TYR A 492 -10.94 23.24 -1.70
C TYR A 492 -10.78 22.50 -0.38
N VAL A 493 -10.57 21.18 -0.42
CA VAL A 493 -10.28 20.38 0.78
C VAL A 493 -8.94 20.79 1.40
N ILE A 494 -7.91 20.98 0.57
CA ILE A 494 -6.58 21.42 1.03
C ILE A 494 -6.69 22.81 1.67
N LEU A 495 -7.36 23.76 1.00
CA LEU A 495 -7.56 25.12 1.53
C LEU A 495 -8.35 25.12 2.84
N GLY A 496 -9.40 24.31 2.94
CA GLY A 496 -10.17 24.15 4.17
C GLY A 496 -9.31 23.63 5.32
N ARG A 497 -8.49 22.61 5.07
CA ARG A 497 -7.54 22.06 6.06
C ARG A 497 -6.44 23.05 6.45
N VAL A 498 -5.88 23.78 5.48
CA VAL A 498 -4.92 24.87 5.71
C VAL A 498 -5.55 25.93 6.63
N ALA A 499 -6.76 26.39 6.31
CA ALA A 499 -7.46 27.39 7.08
C ALA A 499 -7.72 26.92 8.53
N ARG A 500 -8.14 25.66 8.72
CA ARG A 500 -8.30 25.06 10.06
C ARG A 500 -6.99 25.04 10.84
N LYS A 501 -5.88 24.61 10.22
CA LYS A 501 -4.55 24.57 10.87
C LYS A 501 -4.04 25.95 11.27
N GLN A 502 -4.49 27.00 10.59
CA GLN A 502 -4.17 28.40 10.90
C GLN A 502 -5.20 29.08 11.85
N GLY A 503 -6.20 28.35 12.35
CA GLY A 503 -7.27 28.90 13.19
C GLY A 503 -8.29 29.78 12.45
N ARG A 504 -8.23 29.84 11.11
CA ARG A 504 -9.16 30.59 10.26
C ARG A 504 -10.42 29.76 9.97
N HIS A 505 -11.18 29.45 11.02
CA HIS A 505 -12.30 28.51 10.93
C HIS A 505 -13.44 28.98 10.02
N ALA A 506 -13.69 30.29 9.91
CA ALA A 506 -14.69 30.83 8.98
C ALA A 506 -14.31 30.57 7.50
N ASP A 507 -13.04 30.74 7.16
CA ASP A 507 -12.54 30.45 5.81
C ASP A 507 -12.60 28.95 5.52
N ALA A 508 -12.30 28.11 6.53
CA ALA A 508 -12.44 26.66 6.40
C ALA A 508 -13.89 26.25 6.09
N VAL A 509 -14.87 26.84 6.78
CA VAL A 509 -16.30 26.64 6.47
C VAL A 509 -16.58 26.99 5.01
N SER A 510 -16.12 28.16 4.55
CA SER A 510 -16.32 28.59 3.16
C SER A 510 -15.75 27.60 2.15
N HIS A 511 -14.51 27.12 2.34
CA HIS A 511 -13.87 26.20 1.41
C HIS A 511 -14.54 24.83 1.37
N PHE A 512 -14.90 24.25 2.52
CA PHE A 512 -15.60 22.96 2.55
C PHE A 512 -17.03 23.06 2.01
N SER A 513 -17.73 24.16 2.25
CA SER A 513 -19.04 24.41 1.63
C SER A 513 -18.94 24.51 0.11
N GLU A 514 -17.93 25.20 -0.42
CA GLU A 514 -17.69 25.30 -1.87
C GLU A 514 -17.41 23.94 -2.50
N TYR A 515 -16.59 23.10 -1.85
CA TYR A 515 -16.37 21.71 -2.26
C TYR A 515 -17.71 20.97 -2.41
N LEU A 516 -18.58 21.04 -1.40
CA LEU A 516 -19.85 20.32 -1.39
C LEU A 516 -20.81 20.85 -2.47
N ALA A 517 -20.82 22.17 -2.71
CA ALA A 517 -21.62 22.78 -3.77
C ALA A 517 -21.19 22.32 -5.17
N ILE A 518 -19.88 22.31 -5.44
CA ILE A 518 -19.33 21.84 -6.72
C ILE A 518 -19.62 20.35 -6.90
N ALA A 519 -19.36 19.53 -5.87
CA ALA A 519 -19.62 18.10 -5.90
C ALA A 519 -21.10 17.79 -6.17
N ALA A 520 -22.02 18.54 -5.55
CA ALA A 520 -23.45 18.41 -5.80
C ALA A 520 -23.81 18.76 -7.26
N SER A 521 -23.26 19.85 -7.80
CA SER A 521 -23.53 20.29 -9.17
C SER A 521 -23.09 19.25 -10.23
N LYS A 522 -21.96 18.57 -10.01
CA LYS A 522 -21.45 17.53 -10.93
C LYS A 522 -22.37 16.30 -11.00
N LYS A 523 -23.07 15.97 -9.91
CA LYS A 523 -24.02 14.85 -9.85
C LYS A 523 -25.42 15.19 -10.38
N GLY A 524 -25.62 16.37 -10.96
CA GLY A 524 -26.92 16.81 -11.51
C GLY A 524 -27.94 17.26 -10.45
N LEU A 525 -27.48 17.64 -9.26
CA LEU A 525 -28.36 18.06 -8.16
C LEU A 525 -28.76 19.53 -8.34
N THR A 526 -30.01 19.74 -8.74
CA THR A 526 -30.73 21.00 -8.53
C THR A 526 -31.98 20.73 -7.68
N ASP A 527 -32.00 21.30 -6.48
CA ASP A 527 -33.17 21.71 -5.67
C ASP A 527 -34.35 20.77 -5.33
N GLN A 528 -34.31 19.45 -5.59
CA GLN A 528 -35.49 18.60 -5.30
C GLN A 528 -35.24 17.27 -4.56
N GLY A 529 -34.58 17.34 -3.41
CA GLY A 529 -34.93 16.50 -2.24
C GLY A 529 -34.99 14.98 -2.40
N LYS A 530 -34.32 14.38 -3.39
CA LYS A 530 -34.17 12.93 -3.52
C LYS A 530 -32.72 12.54 -3.22
N VAL A 531 -32.55 11.85 -2.10
CA VAL A 531 -31.30 11.28 -1.62
C VAL A 531 -30.78 10.26 -2.64
N VAL A 532 -29.63 10.54 -3.26
CA VAL A 532 -28.89 9.57 -4.08
C VAL A 532 -27.40 9.66 -3.80
N ARG A 533 -26.87 8.56 -3.22
CA ARG A 533 -25.48 8.10 -3.11
C ARG A 533 -24.40 9.18 -3.11
N PHE A 534 -24.00 9.62 -1.92
CA PHE A 534 -22.71 10.30 -1.80
C PHE A 534 -21.58 9.28 -1.69
N ASP A 535 -20.42 9.67 -2.22
CA ASP A 535 -19.19 8.90 -2.11
C ASP A 535 -18.59 9.19 -0.72
N ASN A 536 -17.92 8.20 -0.11
CA ASN A 536 -17.23 8.30 1.18
C ASN A 536 -16.35 9.56 1.32
N SER A 537 -15.79 10.07 0.21
CA SER A 537 -15.03 11.32 0.19
C SER A 537 -15.85 12.55 0.61
N MET A 538 -17.17 12.56 0.35
CA MET A 538 -18.07 13.64 0.77
C MET A 538 -18.43 13.55 2.26
N ALA A 539 -18.56 12.34 2.81
CA ALA A 539 -18.83 12.13 4.23
C ALA A 539 -17.68 12.71 5.09
N ASP A 540 -16.43 12.45 4.69
CA ASP A 540 -15.24 13.03 5.33
C ASP A 540 -15.25 14.57 5.30
N VAL A 541 -15.63 15.17 4.18
CA VAL A 541 -15.71 16.65 4.08
C VAL A 541 -16.86 17.20 4.93
N HIS A 542 -17.98 16.49 5.05
CA HIS A 542 -19.05 16.86 5.99
C HIS A 542 -18.58 16.86 7.44
N VAL A 543 -17.77 15.88 7.86
CA VAL A 543 -17.15 15.84 9.20
C VAL A 543 -16.18 17.01 9.40
N GLU A 544 -15.33 17.29 8.41
CA GLU A 544 -14.37 18.40 8.45
C GLU A 544 -15.07 19.78 8.50
N LEU A 545 -16.16 19.95 7.74
CA LEU A 545 -17.02 21.13 7.78
C LEU A 545 -17.71 21.28 9.13
N ALA A 546 -18.29 20.21 9.67
CA ALA A 546 -18.93 20.22 10.98
C ALA A 546 -17.94 20.64 12.07
N GLY A 547 -16.72 20.12 12.05
CA GLY A 547 -15.69 20.54 12.99
C GLY A 547 -15.32 22.03 12.85
N ALA A 548 -15.29 22.58 11.64
CA ALA A 548 -15.05 24.01 11.42
C ALA A 548 -16.24 24.88 11.88
N LEU A 549 -17.47 24.43 11.65
CA LEU A 549 -18.71 25.08 12.10
C LEU A 549 -18.79 25.14 13.63
N LEU A 550 -18.42 24.06 14.32
CA LEU A 550 -18.32 24.05 15.79
C LEU A 550 -17.33 25.09 16.29
N SER A 551 -16.16 25.22 15.64
CA SER A 551 -15.16 26.21 16.02
C SER A 551 -15.60 27.67 15.84
N VAL A 552 -16.62 27.94 15.00
CA VAL A 552 -17.23 29.27 14.85
C VAL A 552 -18.58 29.41 15.57
N GLY A 553 -18.97 28.42 16.40
CA GLY A 553 -20.20 28.46 17.20
C GLY A 553 -21.49 28.11 16.45
N ARG A 554 -21.42 27.60 15.21
CA ARG A 554 -22.58 27.22 14.38
C ARG A 554 -22.98 25.76 14.64
N VAL A 555 -23.42 25.50 15.87
CA VAL A 555 -23.59 24.12 16.40
C VAL A 555 -24.71 23.34 15.70
N GLU A 556 -25.87 23.96 15.43
CA GLU A 556 -27.00 23.28 14.79
C GLU A 556 -26.66 22.82 13.37
N GLU A 557 -25.97 23.66 12.60
CA GLU A 557 -25.51 23.34 11.25
C GLU A 557 -24.46 22.22 11.26
N ALA A 558 -23.56 22.24 12.24
CA ALA A 558 -22.57 21.17 12.41
C ALA A 558 -23.26 19.82 12.66
N ILE A 559 -24.28 19.77 13.52
CA ILE A 559 -25.06 18.55 13.79
C ILE A 559 -25.76 18.07 12.51
N GLY A 560 -26.33 18.99 11.71
CA GLY A 560 -26.94 18.67 10.41
C GLY A 560 -25.94 18.00 9.45
N HIS A 561 -24.73 18.54 9.33
CA HIS A 561 -23.69 17.94 8.49
C HIS A 561 -23.18 16.59 9.01
N LEU A 562 -23.11 16.39 10.32
CA LEU A 562 -22.75 15.08 10.90
C LEU A 562 -23.84 14.04 10.67
N GLN A 563 -25.12 14.45 10.67
CA GLN A 563 -26.21 13.58 10.28
C GLN A 563 -26.12 13.22 8.78
N LEU A 564 -25.84 14.20 7.92
CA LEU A 564 -25.61 13.94 6.50
C LEU A 564 -24.46 12.95 6.29
N ALA A 565 -23.33 13.12 6.99
CA ALA A 565 -22.20 12.19 6.94
C ALA A 565 -22.62 10.74 7.29
N LEU A 566 -23.41 10.57 8.36
CA LEU A 566 -23.95 9.26 8.76
C LEU A 566 -24.99 8.70 7.77
N ASP A 567 -25.84 9.56 7.19
CA ASP A 567 -26.90 9.16 6.25
C ASP A 567 -26.35 8.73 4.89
N THR A 568 -25.20 9.27 4.50
CA THR A 568 -24.46 8.90 3.28
C THR A 568 -24.25 7.40 3.14
N GLU A 569 -24.08 6.71 4.26
CA GLU A 569 -23.49 5.38 4.33
C GLU A 569 -24.53 4.26 4.57
N ILE A 570 -25.79 4.61 4.91
CA ILE A 570 -26.87 3.63 5.25
C ILE A 570 -27.62 3.11 4.00
N ALA A 571 -27.43 3.70 2.81
CA ALA A 571 -28.13 3.24 1.62
C ALA A 571 -27.66 1.80 1.25
N PRO A 572 -28.54 0.78 1.27
CA PRO A 572 -28.14 -0.58 0.95
C PRO A 572 -27.61 -0.67 -0.48
N THR A 573 -26.56 -1.45 -0.67
CA THR A 573 -26.16 -1.91 -2.00
C THR A 573 -27.28 -2.80 -2.51
N ASP A 574 -28.14 -2.26 -3.38
CA ASP A 574 -29.07 -3.05 -4.18
C ASP A 574 -28.27 -3.99 -5.08
N ASP A 575 -27.94 -5.18 -4.59
CA ASP A 575 -27.69 -6.35 -5.43
C ASP A 575 -28.97 -7.20 -5.45
N PRO A 576 -29.70 -7.27 -6.58
CA PRO A 576 -30.89 -8.10 -6.70
C PRO A 576 -30.62 -9.62 -6.72
N LEU A 577 -29.37 -10.08 -6.57
CA LEU A 577 -29.01 -11.49 -6.83
C LEU A 577 -28.14 -12.12 -5.73
N ASN A 578 -28.71 -12.37 -4.55
CA ASN A 578 -28.67 -13.72 -3.93
C ASN A 578 -29.25 -13.73 -2.51
N PHE A 579 -30.50 -14.18 -2.39
CA PHE A 579 -31.00 -14.81 -1.18
C PHE A 579 -31.57 -16.17 -1.55
N LYS A 580 -30.72 -17.20 -1.61
CA LYS A 580 -31.14 -18.59 -1.34
C LYS A 580 -30.03 -19.31 -0.59
N ALA A 581 -30.28 -19.48 0.71
CA ALA A 581 -29.57 -20.40 1.57
C ALA A 581 -29.63 -21.83 1.01
N THR A 582 -28.49 -22.54 0.99
CA THR A 582 -28.37 -23.93 1.48
C THR A 582 -26.92 -24.42 1.50
N ASP A 583 -26.62 -25.14 2.58
CA ASP A 583 -25.57 -26.12 2.86
C ASP A 583 -24.12 -25.72 3.17
N GLN A 584 -23.87 -25.67 4.49
CA GLN A 584 -22.60 -25.92 5.15
C GLN A 584 -22.18 -27.39 5.01
N LYS A 585 -20.92 -27.64 4.60
CA LYS A 585 -20.01 -28.58 5.30
C LYS A 585 -18.60 -28.57 4.69
N ASN A 586 -17.62 -28.51 5.59
CA ASN A 586 -16.18 -28.77 5.45
C ASN A 586 -15.26 -27.60 5.03
N SER A 587 -14.72 -26.89 6.02
CA SER A 587 -13.27 -26.89 6.33
C SER A 587 -13.00 -26.09 7.63
N ARG A 588 -11.96 -26.49 8.36
CA ARG A 588 -11.66 -26.08 9.74
C ARG A 588 -10.62 -24.96 9.76
N ARG A 589 -11.04 -23.75 10.15
CA ARG A 589 -10.40 -22.80 11.10
C ARG A 589 -11.29 -21.55 11.18
N PRO A 590 -11.50 -20.94 12.36
CA PRO A 590 -12.32 -19.74 12.45
C PRO A 590 -11.52 -18.55 11.90
N LEU A 591 -11.79 -18.18 10.65
CA LEU A 591 -11.48 -16.84 10.15
C LEU A 591 -12.27 -15.88 11.03
N ALA A 592 -11.58 -15.02 11.79
CA ALA A 592 -12.21 -13.92 12.47
C ALA A 592 -12.92 -13.07 11.40
N ASN A 593 -14.26 -13.03 11.45
CA ASN A 593 -15.08 -12.12 10.66
C ASN A 593 -14.55 -10.69 10.84
N LYS A 594 -13.71 -10.22 9.91
CA LYS A 594 -13.44 -8.80 9.72
C LYS A 594 -14.26 -8.34 8.53
N ASP A 595 -15.36 -7.73 8.93
CA ASP A 595 -16.39 -7.02 8.18
C ASP A 595 -15.77 -6.03 7.16
N PRO A 596 -16.16 -6.06 5.86
CA PRO A 596 -15.61 -5.17 4.82
C PRO A 596 -15.94 -3.66 5.02
N PHE A 597 -16.55 -3.30 6.15
CA PHE A 597 -16.99 -1.96 6.53
C PHE A 597 -16.00 -1.20 7.44
N GLN A 598 -14.72 -1.58 7.51
CA GLN A 598 -13.76 -0.93 8.43
C GLN A 598 -13.45 0.56 8.14
N GLU A 599 -13.57 1.04 6.89
CA GLU A 599 -13.37 2.47 6.53
C GLU A 599 -14.53 3.28 7.06
N ASN A 600 -15.74 2.74 6.85
CA ASN A 600 -16.98 3.32 7.34
C ASN A 600 -16.97 3.38 8.87
N LYS A 601 -16.46 2.35 9.57
CA LYS A 601 -16.32 2.41 11.05
C LYS A 601 -15.44 3.57 11.53
N THR A 602 -14.45 4.03 10.75
CA THR A 602 -13.60 5.16 11.17
C THR A 602 -14.27 6.50 10.94
N VAL A 603 -15.00 6.68 9.83
CA VAL A 603 -15.84 7.87 9.59
C VAL A 603 -17.01 7.89 10.57
N ASP A 604 -17.73 6.78 10.75
CA ASP A 604 -18.78 6.57 11.75
C ASP A 604 -18.31 6.95 13.14
N SER A 605 -17.14 6.43 13.54
CA SER A 605 -16.58 6.71 14.86
C SER A 605 -16.31 8.20 15.04
N LYS A 606 -15.71 8.87 14.05
CA LYS A 606 -15.46 10.33 14.10
C LYS A 606 -16.76 11.13 14.09
N SER A 607 -17.71 10.80 13.21
CA SER A 607 -19.00 11.47 13.08
C SER A 607 -19.80 11.38 14.39
N HIS A 608 -19.93 10.18 14.94
CA HIS A 608 -20.57 9.95 16.24
C HIS A 608 -19.83 10.66 17.37
N PHE A 609 -18.49 10.65 17.37
CA PHE A 609 -17.71 11.34 18.39
C PHE A 609 -17.96 12.85 18.39
N VAL A 610 -17.80 13.49 17.23
CA VAL A 610 -17.97 14.95 17.07
C VAL A 610 -19.42 15.35 17.36
N ARG A 611 -20.40 14.56 16.90
CA ARG A 611 -21.82 14.81 17.16
C ARG A 611 -22.15 14.66 18.64
N GLY A 612 -21.60 13.63 19.28
CA GLY A 612 -21.76 13.37 20.70
C GLY A 612 -21.27 14.54 21.55
N LEU A 613 -20.08 15.07 21.25
CA LEU A 613 -19.53 16.26 21.92
C LEU A 613 -20.37 17.53 21.67
N ALA A 614 -20.87 17.72 20.45
CA ALA A 614 -21.74 18.85 20.12
C ALA A 614 -23.06 18.81 20.89
N LEU A 615 -23.73 17.65 20.93
CA LEU A 615 -24.97 17.41 21.68
C LEU A 615 -24.74 17.58 23.19
N LEU A 616 -23.60 17.11 23.70
CA LEU A 616 -23.21 17.27 25.09
C LEU A 616 -23.07 18.75 25.47
N ASN A 617 -22.49 19.56 24.59
CA ASN A 617 -22.39 21.01 24.80
C ASN A 617 -23.74 21.74 24.74
N GLN A 618 -24.74 21.19 24.06
CA GLN A 618 -26.11 21.71 24.05
C GLN A 618 -26.99 21.20 25.21
N GLY A 619 -26.48 20.29 26.05
CA GLY A 619 -27.23 19.70 27.16
C GLY A 619 -28.12 18.51 26.77
N HIS A 620 -27.97 17.96 25.57
CA HIS A 620 -28.69 16.76 25.12
C HIS A 620 -27.98 15.47 25.58
N THR A 621 -27.93 15.26 26.90
CA THR A 621 -27.11 14.22 27.56
C THR A 621 -27.37 12.79 27.06
N GLU A 622 -28.63 12.39 26.87
CA GLU A 622 -28.96 11.02 26.42
C GLU A 622 -28.52 10.77 24.97
N SER A 623 -28.82 11.71 24.06
CA SER A 623 -28.38 11.60 22.68
C SER A 623 -26.86 11.69 22.53
N ALA A 624 -26.19 12.49 23.37
CA ALA A 624 -24.73 12.51 23.46
C ALA A 624 -24.17 11.16 23.91
N ARG A 625 -24.75 10.55 24.96
CA ARG A 625 -24.37 9.24 25.48
C ARG A 625 -24.46 8.17 24.40
N GLU A 626 -25.57 8.13 23.66
CA GLU A 626 -25.77 7.18 22.57
C GLU A 626 -24.68 7.31 21.50
N ASN A 627 -24.44 8.54 21.01
CA ASN A 627 -23.45 8.79 19.96
C ASN A 627 -22.03 8.47 20.42
N LEU A 628 -21.61 8.94 21.60
CA LEU A 628 -20.28 8.67 22.14
C LEU A 628 -20.05 7.17 22.40
N THR A 629 -21.08 6.44 22.83
CA THR A 629 -21.01 4.98 23.00
C THR A 629 -20.83 4.27 21.67
N LYS A 630 -21.61 4.63 20.64
CA LYS A 630 -21.45 4.10 19.29
C LYS A 630 -20.05 4.37 18.75
N SER A 631 -19.54 5.60 18.90
CA SER A 631 -18.19 5.96 18.47
C SER A 631 -17.12 5.05 19.08
N ALA A 632 -17.17 4.83 20.40
CA ALA A 632 -16.24 3.98 21.13
C ALA A 632 -16.37 2.48 20.79
N GLN A 633 -17.56 2.02 20.39
CA GLN A 633 -17.78 0.67 19.86
C GLN A 633 -17.15 0.50 18.48
N TYR A 634 -17.21 1.52 17.62
CA TYR A 634 -16.58 1.49 16.30
C TYR A 634 -15.06 1.62 16.34
N ASN A 635 -14.50 2.38 17.29
CA ASN A 635 -13.07 2.55 17.44
C ASN A 635 -12.67 2.60 18.93
N GLN A 636 -12.00 1.55 19.39
CA GLN A 636 -11.59 1.43 20.78
C GLN A 636 -10.58 2.51 21.22
N LYS A 637 -9.78 3.09 20.30
CA LYS A 637 -8.86 4.21 20.62
C LYS A 637 -9.64 5.45 21.10
N VAL A 638 -10.92 5.61 20.71
CA VAL A 638 -11.77 6.72 21.17
C VAL A 638 -12.02 6.66 22.68
N MET A 639 -12.05 5.47 23.27
CA MET A 639 -12.18 5.34 24.73
C MET A 639 -11.04 6.04 25.48
N VAL A 640 -9.82 5.97 24.94
CA VAL A 640 -8.64 6.65 25.51
C VAL A 640 -8.78 8.17 25.36
N PHE A 641 -9.17 8.66 24.18
CA PHE A 641 -9.42 10.10 23.98
C PHE A 641 -10.53 10.65 24.87
N MET A 642 -11.65 9.92 24.99
CA MET A 642 -12.75 10.26 25.89
C MET A 642 -12.30 10.29 27.34
N ASN A 643 -11.46 9.33 27.75
CA ASN A 643 -10.90 9.29 29.10
C ASN A 643 -9.99 10.49 29.37
N ASN A 644 -9.07 10.79 28.46
CA ASN A 644 -8.15 11.92 28.61
C ASN A 644 -8.92 13.26 28.65
N LEU A 645 -9.94 13.41 27.80
CA LEU A 645 -10.83 14.58 27.84
C LEU A 645 -11.61 14.65 29.16
N ALA A 646 -12.18 13.54 29.63
CA ALA A 646 -12.88 13.49 30.92
C ALA A 646 -11.95 13.87 32.08
N TRP A 647 -10.71 13.38 32.07
CA TRP A 647 -9.68 13.70 33.04
C TRP A 647 -9.38 15.20 33.07
N THR A 648 -9.15 15.82 31.90
CA THR A 648 -8.95 17.27 31.78
C THR A 648 -10.16 18.04 32.31
N LEU A 649 -11.38 17.68 31.89
CA LEU A 649 -12.61 18.36 32.33
C LEU A 649 -12.88 18.22 33.84
N ALA A 650 -12.35 17.18 34.50
CA ALA A 650 -12.46 16.99 35.93
C ALA A 650 -11.36 17.72 36.73
N THR A 651 -10.10 17.64 36.28
CA THR A 651 -8.93 17.94 37.12
C THR A 651 -8.18 19.22 36.75
N HIS A 652 -8.51 19.85 35.62
CA HIS A 652 -7.79 21.04 35.16
C HIS A 652 -7.87 22.19 36.19
N HIS A 653 -6.75 22.91 36.35
CA HIS A 653 -6.63 23.99 37.34
C HIS A 653 -7.51 25.22 37.02
N ASP A 654 -7.71 25.53 35.73
CA ASP A 654 -8.65 26.57 35.28
C ASP A 654 -10.11 26.11 35.42
N VAL A 655 -10.86 26.79 36.27
CA VAL A 655 -12.29 26.56 36.51
C VAL A 655 -13.15 26.73 35.26
N LYS A 656 -12.73 27.52 34.27
CA LYS A 656 -13.46 27.72 33.02
C LYS A 656 -13.45 26.47 32.14
N ILE A 657 -12.39 25.68 32.24
CA ILE A 657 -12.21 24.42 31.50
C ILE A 657 -12.95 23.28 32.22
N ARG A 658 -13.06 23.32 33.55
CA ARG A 658 -13.75 22.27 34.29
C ARG A 658 -15.23 22.19 33.94
N LYS A 659 -15.68 20.98 33.61
CA LYS A 659 -17.09 20.63 33.32
C LYS A 659 -17.41 19.28 33.99
N PRO A 660 -17.64 19.26 35.32
CA PRO A 660 -17.77 18.01 36.07
C PRO A 660 -18.85 17.06 35.54
N ASP A 661 -20.01 17.58 35.12
CA ASP A 661 -21.10 16.76 34.59
C ASP A 661 -20.74 16.11 33.24
N GLN A 662 -20.01 16.83 32.39
CA GLN A 662 -19.50 16.29 31.12
C GLN A 662 -18.39 15.26 31.37
N ALA A 663 -17.51 15.51 32.34
CA ALA A 663 -16.45 14.59 32.74
C ALA A 663 -17.04 13.27 33.27
N ILE A 664 -18.09 13.34 34.10
CA ILE A 664 -18.79 12.14 34.60
C ILE A 664 -19.38 11.36 33.43
N LEU A 665 -20.10 12.01 32.52
CA LEU A 665 -20.71 11.33 31.38
C LEU A 665 -19.67 10.57 30.54
N LEU A 666 -18.57 11.22 30.17
CA LEU A 666 -17.50 10.62 29.37
C LEU A 666 -16.83 9.45 30.11
N ALA A 667 -16.50 9.63 31.38
CA ALA A 667 -15.85 8.60 32.20
C ALA A 667 -16.78 7.40 32.47
N GLU A 668 -18.08 7.62 32.67
CA GLU A 668 -19.07 6.56 32.84
C GLU A 668 -19.21 5.70 31.58
N ILE A 669 -19.26 6.31 30.40
CA ILE A 669 -19.35 5.59 29.12
C ILE A 669 -18.15 4.65 28.99
N VAL A 670 -16.94 5.17 29.14
CA VAL A 670 -15.70 4.41 28.95
C VAL A 670 -15.53 3.32 30.04
N ALA A 671 -15.86 3.64 31.30
CA ALA A 671 -15.85 2.65 32.38
C ALA A 671 -16.90 1.54 32.16
N SER A 672 -18.07 1.87 31.62
CA SER A 672 -19.13 0.88 31.33
C SER A 672 -18.75 -0.06 30.19
N LEU A 673 -18.15 0.46 29.11
CA LEU A 673 -17.70 -0.33 27.95
C LEU A 673 -16.61 -1.34 28.31
N THR A 674 -15.79 -1.01 29.31
CA THR A 674 -14.76 -1.92 29.85
C THR A 674 -15.26 -2.78 31.01
N GLN A 675 -16.58 -2.83 31.24
CA GLN A 675 -17.21 -3.55 32.36
C GLN A 675 -16.59 -3.20 33.72
N ARG A 676 -16.09 -1.96 33.88
CA ARG A 676 -15.41 -1.45 35.08
C ARG A 676 -14.21 -2.31 35.51
N ARG A 677 -13.43 -2.79 34.54
CA ARG A 677 -12.19 -3.56 34.81
C ARG A 677 -10.91 -2.77 34.56
N ASN A 678 -10.98 -1.66 33.83
CA ASN A 678 -9.82 -0.84 33.54
C ASN A 678 -9.60 0.20 34.65
N THR A 679 -8.52 0.04 35.42
CA THR A 679 -8.20 0.88 36.59
C THR A 679 -7.94 2.34 36.22
N MET A 680 -7.37 2.64 35.05
CA MET A 680 -7.13 4.01 34.57
C MET A 680 -8.44 4.76 34.28
N PHE A 681 -9.41 4.05 33.69
CA PHE A 681 -10.73 4.63 33.39
C PHE A 681 -11.56 4.85 34.66
N LEU A 682 -11.44 3.95 35.62
CA LEU A 682 -12.10 4.08 36.93
C LEU A 682 -11.48 5.19 37.80
N ASP A 683 -10.17 5.37 37.75
CA ASP A 683 -9.49 6.48 38.41
C ASP A 683 -9.99 7.84 37.88
N THR A 684 -10.16 7.95 36.56
CA THR A 684 -10.75 9.13 35.92
C THR A 684 -12.21 9.34 36.34
N LEU A 685 -13.01 8.27 36.43
CA LEU A 685 -14.39 8.35 36.92
C LEU A 685 -14.47 8.83 38.38
N ALA A 686 -13.58 8.34 39.25
CA ALA A 686 -13.52 8.79 40.63
C ALA A 686 -13.13 10.28 40.73
N ALA A 687 -12.16 10.73 39.92
CA ALA A 687 -11.80 12.14 39.84
C ALA A 687 -12.96 13.01 39.35
N ALA A 688 -13.72 12.56 38.36
CA ALA A 688 -14.91 13.25 37.86
C ALA A 688 -16.02 13.37 38.90
N TYR A 689 -16.31 12.29 39.65
CA TYR A 689 -17.26 12.34 40.77
C TYR A 689 -16.81 13.30 41.86
N ALA A 690 -15.53 13.27 42.25
CA ALA A 690 -14.99 14.20 43.24
C ALA A 690 -15.09 15.66 42.76
N ALA A 691 -14.81 15.92 41.47
CA ALA A 691 -14.93 17.25 40.88
C ALA A 691 -16.38 17.78 40.87
N ALA A 692 -17.38 16.91 40.82
CA ALA A 692 -18.80 17.24 40.93
C ALA A 692 -19.32 17.27 42.39
N GLY A 693 -18.45 17.05 43.38
CA GLY A 693 -18.83 16.99 44.80
C GLY A 693 -19.49 15.68 45.24
N ARG A 694 -19.48 14.64 44.39
CA ARG A 694 -20.02 13.30 44.67
C ARG A 694 -18.97 12.43 45.36
N PHE A 695 -18.51 12.84 46.55
CA PHE A 695 -17.35 12.24 47.22
C PHE A 695 -17.56 10.80 47.66
N ASP A 696 -18.75 10.40 48.09
CA ASP A 696 -19.04 9.01 48.48
C ASP A 696 -18.84 8.05 47.30
N GLU A 697 -19.26 8.47 46.10
CA GLU A 697 -19.09 7.69 44.88
C GLU A 697 -17.64 7.67 44.41
N ALA A 698 -16.92 8.80 44.54
CA ALA A 698 -15.49 8.87 44.27
C ALA A 698 -14.68 7.94 45.17
N VAL A 699 -15.00 7.91 46.48
CA VAL A 699 -14.37 7.02 47.47
C VAL A 699 -14.64 5.55 47.14
N ASN A 700 -15.89 5.20 46.85
CA ASN A 700 -16.27 3.82 46.50
C ASN A 700 -15.56 3.32 45.24
N VAL A 701 -15.50 4.14 44.18
CA VAL A 701 -14.79 3.77 42.94
C VAL A 701 -13.28 3.67 43.18
N MET A 702 -12.68 4.61 43.91
CA MET A 702 -11.24 4.62 44.17
C MET A 702 -10.81 3.44 45.05
N GLN A 703 -11.62 3.03 46.02
CA GLN A 703 -11.36 1.83 46.82
C GLN A 703 -11.32 0.57 45.93
N HIS A 704 -12.26 0.46 45.00
CA HIS A 704 -12.27 -0.64 44.04
C HIS A 704 -11.02 -0.67 43.13
N VAL A 705 -10.54 0.50 42.70
CA VAL A 705 -9.29 0.64 41.91
C VAL A 705 -8.07 0.18 42.70
N ILE A 706 -7.98 0.54 43.99
CA ILE A 706 -6.87 0.14 44.86
C ILE A 706 -6.87 -1.37 45.09
N ASP A 707 -8.04 -1.96 45.30
CA ASP A 707 -8.20 -3.40 45.52
C ASP A 707 -7.75 -4.19 44.27
N GLN A 708 -8.12 -3.73 43.07
CA GLN A 708 -7.67 -4.32 41.79
C GLN A 708 -6.16 -4.14 41.56
N ALA A 709 -5.63 -2.92 41.71
CA ALA A 709 -4.21 -2.64 41.49
C ALA A 709 -3.28 -3.38 42.47
N SER A 710 -3.77 -3.65 43.68
CA SER A 710 -3.03 -4.44 44.69
C SER A 710 -3.01 -5.93 44.37
N ALA A 711 -4.04 -6.46 43.71
CA ALA A 711 -4.10 -7.85 43.27
C ALA A 711 -3.16 -8.14 42.08
N ASP A 712 -2.93 -7.14 41.21
CA ASP A 712 -2.08 -7.26 40.02
C ASP A 712 -0.57 -7.01 40.29
N GLY A 713 -0.16 -6.82 41.55
CA GLY A 713 1.25 -6.64 41.95
C GLY A 713 1.84 -5.23 41.77
N GLY A 714 1.01 -4.23 41.43
CA GLY A 714 1.44 -2.85 41.14
C GLY A 714 1.57 -1.93 42.36
N VAL A 715 2.61 -2.14 43.20
CA VAL A 715 2.80 -1.38 44.48
C VAL A 715 2.88 0.14 44.29
N ALA A 716 3.52 0.63 43.22
CA ALA A 716 3.68 2.06 42.97
C ALA A 716 2.37 2.76 42.56
N ALA A 717 1.56 2.13 41.70
CA ALA A 717 0.26 2.66 41.27
C ALA A 717 -0.74 2.68 42.43
N ALA A 718 -0.75 1.62 43.26
CA ALA A 718 -1.60 1.56 44.45
C ALA A 718 -1.32 2.69 45.45
N ASN A 719 -0.06 3.13 45.59
CA ASN A 719 0.29 4.26 46.45
C ASN A 719 -0.21 5.60 45.91
N LEU A 720 -0.18 5.82 44.60
CA LEU A 720 -0.73 7.01 43.96
C LEU A 720 -2.25 7.10 44.17
N PHE A 721 -2.97 5.99 44.01
CA PHE A 721 -4.42 5.93 44.20
C PHE A 721 -4.82 6.17 45.67
N ARG A 722 -4.04 5.67 46.64
CA ARG A 722 -4.27 5.95 48.07
C ARG A 722 -4.19 7.44 48.41
N GLN A 723 -3.24 8.18 47.83
CA GLN A 723 -3.14 9.62 48.03
C GLN A 723 -4.39 10.37 47.53
N ARG A 724 -4.96 9.93 46.40
CA ARG A 724 -6.21 10.49 45.87
C ARG A 724 -7.42 10.10 46.73
N LEU A 725 -7.47 8.85 47.20
CA LEU A 725 -8.51 8.39 48.11
C LEU A 725 -8.57 9.24 49.39
N GLU A 726 -7.43 9.53 50.02
CA GLU A 726 -7.34 10.39 51.21
C GLU A 726 -7.89 11.80 50.94
N SER A 727 -7.57 12.36 49.75
CA SER A 727 -8.12 13.64 49.32
C SER A 727 -9.65 13.59 49.19
N TYR A 728 -10.20 12.53 48.58
CA TYR A 728 -11.65 12.38 48.41
C TYR A 728 -12.39 12.17 49.73
N GLN A 729 -11.81 11.42 50.67
CA GLN A 729 -12.34 11.27 52.04
C GLN A 729 -12.39 12.59 52.81
N GLN A 730 -11.48 13.52 52.49
CA GLN A 730 -11.47 14.88 53.04
C GLN A 730 -12.36 15.86 52.24
N SER A 731 -13.19 15.36 51.32
CA SER A 731 -14.04 16.17 50.42
C SER A 731 -13.24 17.17 49.58
N ARG A 732 -12.04 16.78 49.13
CA ARG A 732 -11.17 17.59 48.29
C ARG A 732 -10.98 16.94 46.91
N PRO A 733 -11.41 17.58 45.81
CA PRO A 733 -11.16 17.05 44.48
C PRO A 733 -9.69 17.16 44.11
N PHE A 734 -9.20 16.18 43.34
CA PHE A 734 -7.85 16.20 42.81
C PHE A 734 -7.74 17.24 41.69
N GLN A 735 -6.63 17.99 41.67
CA GLN A 735 -6.33 18.98 40.64
C GLN A 735 -4.89 18.81 40.17
N GLU A 736 -4.67 18.89 38.87
CA GLU A 736 -3.32 18.87 38.31
C GLU A 736 -2.55 20.15 38.64
N ARG A 737 -1.25 20.02 38.91
CA ARG A 737 -0.37 21.18 39.13
C ARG A 737 -0.01 21.82 37.79
N THR A 738 0.18 23.14 37.79
CA THR A 738 0.65 23.90 36.62
C THR A 738 1.97 23.32 36.10
N GLY A 739 2.01 22.88 34.84
CA GLY A 739 3.22 22.38 34.18
C GLY A 739 3.33 20.86 34.01
N THR A 740 2.33 20.08 34.42
CA THR A 740 2.22 18.66 34.08
C THR A 740 1.59 18.55 32.68
N PRO A 741 2.24 17.94 31.67
CA PRO A 741 1.59 17.69 30.39
C PRO A 741 0.45 16.68 30.61
N PRO A 742 -0.68 16.79 29.88
CA PRO A 742 -1.67 15.73 29.88
C PRO A 742 -1.01 14.40 29.44
N PRO A 743 -1.45 13.24 29.94
CA PRO A 743 -0.98 11.96 29.41
C PRO A 743 -1.33 11.88 27.92
N ASP A 744 -0.35 11.45 27.10
CA ASP A 744 -0.37 11.42 25.63
C ASP A 744 -1.68 10.85 25.03
#